data_AF-A0A9R1EM09-F1
#
_entry.id   AF-A0A9R1EM09-F1
#
_cell.length_a   1.000
_cell.length_b   1.000
_cell.length_c   1.000
_cell.angle_alpha   90.00
_cell.angle_beta   90.00
_cell.angle_gamma   90.00
#
_symmetry.space_group_name_H-M   'P 1'
#
loop_
_entity.id
_entity.type
_entity.pdbx_description
1 polymer ?
#
loop_
_entity_poly.entity_id
_entity_poly.type
_entity_poly.pdbx_seq_one_letter_code
_entity_poly.pdbx_strand_id
1 'polypeptide(L)'
;MALELLVPTVAAVPVALPGCPEACGSVTVPYPFGFRPGCFHKGFNLTCDETRHPPKLFLSDDVEVDAISLANSTVRVQSKMVKNINGSWSAGVKDGSVLAMSPEHNFFVVIGCDLIASLIDGPQNASYVSVSATRCDNSSAPDLSDTSCSGVGCCRTTIAWGLPTYEVQVKDLDQQVDDTTPTYGGAFIVDREWFSGTNVGAMQNSTFAHTKVTKVPTVLQWWLDLERDYGLVVSDFSSPSGWRCISLNSFAFIVAVSAGSGAPPSYPVRCNCSDGYEGNPYILHGCQDIDECKQPVHPCMHGRCINMPGTYRCSAIISLPGLITVISITVGLALLSSLLGVAKISNKLKQRRAKKLRHKFFMRNHGLLLQQSISSSKDIAERTRIFCLEELEQSTNNFDQNRILGGGGHGTVYKGILSDQHIVAIKKAKIVVQREINQFINEVVILSQTNHRNVVKLFGCCLETEVPLLVYEFISNGTLSFHLHGQTENPLSWKDRLRIALETARAIAYLHSAATISVYHRDIKSANILLTDTLTSKLSDFGASRSIELDETGILTAVQGTYGYLDPEYYYTGRLTEKSDVYSFGVILAELLTRVTPVFSSHSSEGTSLASHVVSLIRDNRFLDILDGQIVEEGGTEDAEVVSRLVEACLSLKGEERPTMRQVETILQDVQSSKAHYNGQTISVNQSALKGQPWNKNKGGEGTRIYSMENEFIQSSEIPR
;
A
#
# COMPACT_ATOMS: atom_id res chain seq x y z
N MET A 1 74.55 21.80 22.79
CA MET A 1 73.58 21.64 21.69
C MET A 1 72.55 20.63 22.16
N ALA A 2 71.47 21.11 22.77
CA ALA A 2 70.33 20.29 23.14
C ALA A 2 69.44 20.18 21.90
N LEU A 3 69.27 18.99 21.37
CA LEU A 3 68.28 18.71 20.33
C LEU A 3 66.95 18.45 21.06
N GLU A 4 66.09 19.46 21.12
CA GLU A 4 64.69 19.27 21.49
C GLU A 4 64.02 18.40 20.43
N LEU A 5 63.63 17.18 20.81
CA LEU A 5 62.71 16.36 20.05
C LEU A 5 61.32 17.00 20.15
N LEU A 6 60.96 17.78 19.14
CA LEU A 6 59.59 18.18 18.85
C LEU A 6 58.73 16.91 18.73
N VAL A 7 57.88 16.68 19.74
CA VAL A 7 56.77 15.73 19.64
C VAL A 7 55.80 16.31 18.60
N PRO A 8 55.44 15.59 17.53
CA PRO A 8 54.38 16.05 16.66
C PRO A 8 53.08 16.02 17.46
N THR A 9 52.57 17.20 17.81
CA THR A 9 51.18 17.36 18.25
C THR A 9 50.30 16.75 17.17
N VAL A 10 49.51 15.73 17.53
CA VAL A 10 48.46 15.20 16.65
C VAL A 10 47.65 16.41 16.17
N ALA A 11 47.69 16.67 14.87
CA ALA A 11 46.98 17.80 14.30
C ALA A 11 45.49 17.62 14.62
N ALA A 12 44.91 18.58 15.33
CA ALA A 12 43.48 18.58 15.59
C ALA A 12 42.75 18.54 14.25
N VAL A 13 41.68 17.74 14.18
CA VAL A 13 40.87 17.60 12.98
C VAL A 13 40.32 18.99 12.61
N PRO A 14 40.52 19.46 11.36
CA PRO A 14 40.22 20.85 11.01
C PRO A 14 38.72 21.12 11.12
N VAL A 15 38.37 22.06 11.98
CA VAL A 15 36.98 22.46 12.24
C VAL A 15 36.56 23.58 11.28
N ALA A 16 37.43 24.57 11.06
CA ALA A 16 37.22 25.69 10.14
C ALA A 16 38.31 25.76 9.05
N LEU A 17 38.12 26.62 8.05
CA LEU A 17 39.14 26.87 7.03
C LEU A 17 40.45 27.41 7.64
N PRO A 18 41.62 27.16 7.03
CA PRO A 18 42.89 27.67 7.55
C PRO A 18 42.88 29.19 7.76
N GLY A 19 43.22 29.63 8.97
CA GLY A 19 43.24 31.06 9.35
C GLY A 19 41.87 31.63 9.76
N CYS A 20 40.82 30.82 9.78
CA CYS A 20 39.50 31.22 10.24
C CYS A 20 39.26 30.89 11.72
N PRO A 21 38.45 31.67 12.44
CA PRO A 21 38.08 31.33 13.82
C PRO A 21 37.25 30.05 13.87
N GLU A 22 37.55 29.19 14.85
CA GLU A 22 36.84 27.91 15.04
C GLU A 22 35.71 27.99 16.07
N ALA A 23 35.60 29.10 16.81
CA ALA A 23 34.57 29.28 17.83
C ALA A 23 34.21 30.76 18.04
N CYS A 24 32.98 30.99 18.49
CA CYS A 24 32.50 32.27 19.01
C CYS A 24 31.95 32.03 20.42
N GLY A 25 32.63 32.53 21.45
CA GLY A 25 32.30 32.20 22.84
C GLY A 25 32.48 30.71 23.11
N SER A 26 31.43 30.05 23.61
CA SER A 26 31.42 28.59 23.86
C SER A 26 30.96 27.75 22.68
N VAL A 27 30.62 28.37 21.55
CA VAL A 27 30.02 27.69 20.39
C VAL A 27 31.08 27.44 19.34
N THR A 28 31.33 26.17 19.04
CA THR A 28 32.18 25.76 17.92
C THR A 28 31.48 26.09 16.59
N VAL A 29 32.21 26.73 15.68
CA VAL A 29 31.72 27.17 14.37
C VAL A 29 32.47 26.40 13.27
N PRO A 30 31.95 25.22 12.88
CA PRO A 30 32.57 24.45 11.82
C PRO A 30 32.20 24.98 10.43
N TYR A 31 33.15 24.91 9.49
CA TYR A 31 32.85 25.14 8.07
C TYR A 31 31.80 24.11 7.59
N PRO A 32 30.76 24.47 6.81
CA PRO A 32 30.62 25.65 5.96
C PRO A 32 30.21 26.94 6.68
N PHE A 33 29.90 26.90 7.98
CA PHE A 33 29.58 28.10 8.75
C PHE A 33 30.81 28.93 9.07
N GLY A 34 30.59 30.23 9.24
CA GLY A 34 31.62 31.17 9.65
C GLY A 34 31.08 32.59 9.79
N PHE A 35 31.80 33.43 10.53
CA PHE A 35 31.40 34.80 10.86
C PHE A 35 32.42 35.87 10.48
N ARG A 36 33.49 35.47 9.77
CA ARG A 36 34.46 36.40 9.17
C ARG A 36 34.39 36.34 7.65
N PRO A 37 34.62 37.46 6.94
CA PRO A 37 34.71 37.45 5.49
C PRO A 37 35.71 36.39 4.99
N GLY A 38 35.28 35.54 4.06
CA GLY A 38 36.11 34.45 3.51
C GLY A 38 36.15 33.16 4.34
N CYS A 39 35.47 33.12 5.49
CA CYS A 39 35.47 31.96 6.40
C CYS A 39 34.19 31.12 6.37
N PHE A 40 33.26 31.41 5.47
CA PHE A 40 31.99 30.70 5.34
C PHE A 40 31.68 30.44 3.86
N HIS A 41 30.92 29.38 3.61
CA HIS A 41 30.31 29.13 2.31
C HIS A 41 29.06 30.00 2.13
N LYS A 42 28.72 30.35 0.88
CA LYS A 42 27.58 31.22 0.58
C LYS A 42 26.29 30.64 1.20
N GLY A 43 25.57 31.45 1.99
CA GLY A 43 24.35 31.02 2.70
C GLY A 43 24.57 30.51 4.14
N PHE A 44 25.82 30.35 4.57
CA PHE A 44 26.20 29.86 5.91
C PHE A 44 26.85 30.94 6.79
N ASN A 45 26.60 32.21 6.49
CA ASN A 45 27.16 33.33 7.25
C ASN A 45 26.46 33.49 8.60
N LEU A 46 27.26 33.67 9.66
CA LEU A 46 26.80 33.94 11.01
C LEU A 46 27.37 35.29 11.50
N THR A 47 26.83 35.81 12.60
CA THR A 47 27.34 37.02 13.24
C THR A 47 27.81 36.67 14.65
N CYS A 48 29.09 36.94 14.94
CA CYS A 48 29.62 36.83 16.29
C CYS A 48 29.64 38.23 16.93
N ASP A 49 28.84 38.42 17.98
CA ASP A 49 28.87 39.64 18.79
C ASP A 49 29.96 39.52 19.85
N GLU A 50 31.16 39.97 19.49
CA GLU A 50 32.34 39.99 20.36
C GLU A 50 32.24 41.08 21.45
N THR A 51 31.23 41.96 21.41
CA THR A 51 31.05 43.00 22.45
C THR A 51 30.45 42.45 23.73
N ARG A 52 29.78 41.28 23.67
CA ARG A 52 29.21 40.57 24.82
C ARG A 52 30.26 39.71 25.51
N HIS A 53 30.09 39.51 26.82
CA HIS A 53 31.01 38.74 27.64
C HIS A 53 30.25 37.63 28.39
N PRO A 54 30.32 36.35 27.94
CA PRO A 54 31.08 35.86 26.79
C PRO A 54 30.48 36.28 25.43
N PRO A 55 31.27 36.26 24.33
CA PRO A 55 30.78 36.50 22.98
C PRO A 55 29.64 35.56 22.62
N LYS A 56 28.67 36.05 21.83
CA LYS A 56 27.49 35.27 21.44
C LYS A 56 27.37 35.18 19.92
N LEU A 57 26.99 34.00 19.45
CA LEU A 57 26.82 33.69 18.04
C LEU A 57 25.35 33.82 17.63
N PHE A 58 25.11 34.45 16.50
CA PHE A 58 23.77 34.73 15.99
C PHE A 58 23.61 34.26 14.55
N LEU A 59 22.45 33.66 14.25
CA LEU A 59 22.03 33.31 12.89
C LEU A 59 21.41 34.52 12.17
N SER A 60 20.68 35.34 12.92
CA SER A 60 20.09 36.60 12.49
C SER A 60 20.03 37.55 13.70
N ASP A 61 19.66 38.81 13.49
CA ASP A 61 19.75 39.91 14.47
C ASP A 61 19.11 39.62 15.85
N ASP A 62 18.26 38.59 15.96
CA ASP A 62 17.52 38.22 17.18
C ASP A 62 17.58 36.74 17.60
N VAL A 63 18.31 35.90 16.86
CA VAL A 63 18.34 34.45 17.05
C VAL A 63 19.75 33.95 17.37
N GLU A 64 19.93 33.57 18.64
CA GLU A 64 21.19 33.03 19.18
C GLU A 64 21.36 31.57 18.77
N VAL A 65 22.59 31.17 18.44
CA VAL A 65 22.98 29.80 18.10
C VAL A 65 23.61 29.15 19.33
N ASP A 66 23.07 28.00 19.76
CA ASP A 66 23.58 27.26 20.92
C ASP A 66 24.66 26.25 20.53
N ALA A 67 24.47 25.57 19.40
CA ALA A 67 25.36 24.50 18.95
C ALA A 67 25.20 24.23 17.45
N ILE A 68 26.28 23.81 16.81
CA ILE A 68 26.30 23.33 15.42
C ILE A 68 26.88 21.91 15.43
N SER A 69 26.14 20.94 14.87
CA SER A 69 26.56 19.54 14.77
C SER A 69 26.77 19.16 13.31
N LEU A 70 28.04 18.99 12.91
CA LEU A 70 28.39 18.50 11.57
C LEU A 70 27.86 17.09 11.33
N ALA A 71 28.05 16.18 12.29
CA ALA A 71 27.67 14.78 12.16
C ALA A 71 26.17 14.59 11.88
N ASN A 72 25.33 15.41 12.52
CA ASN A 72 23.88 15.34 12.32
C ASN A 72 23.38 16.33 11.26
N SER A 73 24.25 17.21 10.76
CA SER A 73 23.88 18.34 9.90
C SER A 73 22.78 19.23 10.51
N THR A 74 22.90 19.55 11.80
CA THR A 74 21.92 20.35 12.56
C THR A 74 22.48 21.57 13.27
N VAL A 75 21.69 22.65 13.33
CA VAL A 75 21.98 23.87 14.10
C VAL A 75 20.91 24.06 15.16
N ARG A 76 21.29 24.13 16.43
CA ARG A 76 20.37 24.44 17.52
C ARG A 76 20.36 25.95 17.78
N VAL A 77 19.18 26.56 17.76
CA VAL A 77 18.96 28.00 17.91
C VAL A 77 17.90 28.32 18.96
N GLN A 78 17.95 29.53 19.52
CA GLN A 78 16.96 30.04 20.47
C GLN A 78 15.85 30.80 19.74
N SER A 79 14.74 30.11 19.47
CA SER A 79 13.58 30.68 18.77
C SER A 79 12.60 31.34 19.74
N LYS A 80 11.93 32.41 19.30
CA LYS A 80 10.88 33.07 20.10
C LYS A 80 9.58 32.28 20.02
N MET A 81 8.86 32.23 21.15
CA MET A 81 7.50 31.68 21.19
C MET A 81 6.51 32.63 20.52
N VAL A 82 5.54 32.10 19.78
CA VAL A 82 4.44 32.90 19.22
C VAL A 82 3.36 33.05 20.28
N LYS A 83 3.22 34.25 20.83
CA LYS A 83 2.25 34.58 21.89
C LYS A 83 0.96 35.24 21.38
N ASN A 84 0.91 35.61 20.08
CA ASN A 84 -0.26 36.22 19.44
C ASN A 84 -0.79 35.28 18.34
N ILE A 85 -2.11 35.08 18.34
CA ILE A 85 -2.87 33.93 17.80
C ILE A 85 -2.73 33.68 16.28
N ASN A 86 -2.09 34.54 15.49
CA ASN A 86 -1.71 34.22 14.11
C ASN A 86 -0.39 34.90 13.76
N GLY A 87 0.51 34.18 13.09
CA GLY A 87 1.77 34.78 12.66
C GLY A 87 2.69 33.82 11.89
N SER A 88 3.67 34.41 11.22
CA SER A 88 4.76 33.64 10.61
C SER A 88 5.79 33.26 11.68
N TRP A 89 6.29 32.03 11.58
CA TRP A 89 7.36 31.53 12.42
C TRP A 89 8.49 30.95 11.58
N SER A 90 9.71 31.43 11.78
CA SER A 90 10.87 31.06 10.97
C SER A 90 12.14 30.74 11.77
N ALA A 91 12.11 30.84 13.10
CA ALA A 91 13.31 30.85 13.96
C ALA A 91 14.51 31.64 13.37
N GLY A 92 14.25 32.78 12.72
CA GLY A 92 15.29 33.63 12.13
C GLY A 92 15.88 33.15 10.80
N VAL A 93 15.32 32.08 10.23
CA VAL A 93 15.61 31.63 8.86
C VAL A 93 14.96 32.60 7.87
N LYS A 94 15.69 32.96 6.82
CA LYS A 94 15.21 33.80 5.72
C LYS A 94 14.72 32.93 4.55
N ASP A 95 13.80 33.46 3.75
CA ASP A 95 13.35 32.79 2.53
C ASP A 95 14.52 32.52 1.58
N GLY A 96 14.57 31.30 1.02
CA GLY A 96 15.68 30.84 0.18
C GLY A 96 16.97 30.46 0.91
N SER A 97 16.93 30.37 2.24
CA SER A 97 18.03 29.83 3.05
C SER A 97 18.25 28.33 2.79
N VAL A 98 19.49 27.89 3.00
CA VAL A 98 19.91 26.47 3.01
C VAL A 98 19.52 25.75 4.31
N LEU A 99 18.87 26.46 5.24
CA LEU A 99 18.41 25.97 6.53
C LEU A 99 16.89 25.80 6.51
N ALA A 100 16.41 24.71 7.12
CA ALA A 100 15.00 24.55 7.46
C ALA A 100 14.82 23.80 8.77
N MET A 101 13.58 23.73 9.23
CA MET A 101 13.24 23.02 10.46
C MET A 101 13.50 21.53 10.34
N SER A 102 14.07 20.91 11.37
CA SER A 102 14.25 19.45 11.42
C SER A 102 12.99 18.78 11.97
N PRO A 103 12.24 17.99 11.17
CA PRO A 103 11.05 17.31 11.66
C PRO A 103 11.38 16.24 12.70
N GLU A 104 12.55 15.60 12.55
CA GLU A 104 13.02 14.50 13.40
C GLU A 104 13.42 14.96 14.81
N HIS A 105 13.92 16.19 14.94
CA HIS A 105 14.50 16.70 16.20
C HIS A 105 13.61 17.69 16.93
N ASN A 106 12.45 18.08 16.38
CA ASN A 106 11.54 19.01 17.03
C ASN A 106 10.14 18.45 17.24
N PHE A 107 9.44 19.00 18.25
CA PHE A 107 7.99 18.93 18.41
C PHE A 107 7.37 20.29 18.10
N PHE A 108 6.14 20.25 17.58
CA PHE A 108 5.25 21.41 17.61
C PHE A 108 4.41 21.33 18.88
N VAL A 109 4.45 22.39 19.69
CA VAL A 109 3.82 22.44 21.00
C VAL A 109 2.89 23.65 21.09
N VAL A 110 1.70 23.39 21.64
CA VAL A 110 0.67 24.38 21.91
C VAL A 110 0.36 24.34 23.39
N ILE A 111 0.35 25.50 24.02
CA ILE A 111 -0.01 25.70 25.43
C ILE A 111 -1.14 26.71 25.47
N GLY A 112 -2.23 26.39 26.14
CA GLY A 112 -3.42 27.23 26.20
C GLY A 112 -4.66 26.40 26.46
N CYS A 113 -5.82 27.06 26.45
CA CYS A 113 -7.09 26.43 26.77
C CYS A 113 -8.08 26.61 25.63
N ASP A 114 -8.74 25.52 25.23
CA ASP A 114 -9.79 25.49 24.20
C ASP A 114 -9.32 26.06 22.84
N LEU A 115 -8.11 25.67 22.43
CA LEU A 115 -7.44 26.13 21.21
C LEU A 115 -7.11 24.98 20.28
N ILE A 116 -7.18 25.26 18.98
CA ILE A 116 -6.56 24.45 17.92
C ILE A 116 -5.53 25.28 17.18
N ALA A 117 -4.28 24.83 17.16
CA ALA A 117 -3.20 25.45 16.40
C ALA A 117 -2.76 24.57 15.24
N SER A 118 -2.49 25.20 14.10
CA SER A 118 -2.09 24.57 12.87
C SER A 118 -0.81 25.21 12.33
N LEU A 119 0.15 24.38 11.93
CA LEU A 119 1.26 24.76 11.08
C LEU A 119 0.85 24.62 9.62
N ILE A 120 1.04 25.68 8.85
CA ILE A 120 0.53 25.82 7.49
C ILE A 120 1.69 26.20 6.55
N ASP A 121 1.70 25.60 5.36
CA ASP A 121 2.67 25.86 4.28
C ASP A 121 2.24 27.06 3.41
N GLY A 122 2.49 28.27 3.92
CA GLY A 122 2.31 29.54 3.20
C GLY A 122 0.92 30.20 3.30
N PRO A 123 0.76 31.44 2.80
CA PRO A 123 -0.40 32.29 3.09
C PRO A 123 -1.62 32.13 2.17
N GLN A 124 -1.58 31.34 1.09
CA GLN A 124 -2.71 31.18 0.16
C GLN A 124 -2.81 29.72 -0.37
N ASN A 125 -3.95 29.04 -0.13
CA ASN A 125 -4.21 27.62 -0.49
C ASN A 125 -3.22 26.60 0.10
N ALA A 126 -3.00 26.68 1.41
CA ALA A 126 -1.94 25.95 2.05
C ALA A 126 -2.35 24.61 2.66
N SER A 127 -1.47 23.62 2.51
CA SER A 127 -1.58 22.32 3.16
C SER A 127 -1.23 22.44 4.65
N TYR A 128 -2.01 21.77 5.49
CA TYR A 128 -1.70 21.60 6.91
C TYR A 128 -0.46 20.71 7.05
N VAL A 129 0.58 21.23 7.70
CA VAL A 129 1.81 20.50 8.04
C VAL A 129 1.61 19.69 9.31
N SER A 130 1.09 20.34 10.36
CA SER A 130 0.80 19.72 11.65
C SER A 130 -0.34 20.45 12.34
N VAL A 131 -1.14 19.71 13.12
CA VAL A 131 -2.24 20.27 13.89
C VAL A 131 -2.17 19.75 15.32
N SER A 132 -2.43 20.62 16.29
CA SER A 132 -2.40 20.32 17.71
C SER A 132 -3.54 21.05 18.41
N ALA A 133 -4.23 20.38 19.32
CA ALA A 133 -5.41 20.91 20.00
C ALA A 133 -5.31 20.72 21.51
N THR A 134 -5.77 21.72 22.26
CA THR A 134 -5.75 21.74 23.73
C THR A 134 -7.13 22.05 24.27
N ARG A 135 -7.56 21.34 25.31
CA ARG A 135 -8.80 21.60 26.07
C ARG A 135 -8.48 21.72 27.57
N CYS A 136 -9.31 22.36 28.37
CA CYS A 136 -9.17 22.28 29.84
C CYS A 136 -10.50 21.97 30.54
N ASP A 137 -10.39 21.48 31.77
CA ASP A 137 -11.53 21.30 32.67
C ASP A 137 -11.65 22.48 33.64
N ASN A 138 -12.89 22.92 33.88
CA ASN A 138 -13.21 24.09 34.72
C ASN A 138 -12.94 23.91 36.22
N SER A 139 -12.46 22.75 36.70
CA SER A 139 -12.50 22.42 38.14
C SER A 139 -11.28 21.71 38.71
N SER A 140 -10.15 21.67 38.01
CA SER A 140 -8.90 21.20 38.62
C SER A 140 -7.71 21.86 37.95
N ALA A 141 -6.85 22.48 38.76
CA ALA A 141 -5.56 22.93 38.29
C ALA A 141 -4.84 21.76 37.59
N PRO A 142 -4.18 21.97 36.44
CA PRO A 142 -3.49 20.90 35.74
C PRO A 142 -2.54 20.19 36.71
N ASP A 143 -2.54 18.86 36.69
CA ASP A 143 -1.57 18.09 37.47
C ASP A 143 -0.15 18.43 36.95
N LEU A 144 0.55 19.29 37.69
CA LEU A 144 1.87 19.80 37.35
C LEU A 144 2.96 18.71 37.32
N SER A 145 2.62 17.47 37.70
CA SER A 145 3.49 16.30 37.57
C SER A 145 3.39 15.60 36.20
N ASP A 146 2.33 15.89 35.42
CA ASP A 146 2.14 15.31 34.10
C ASP A 146 2.89 16.09 33.01
N THR A 147 4.11 15.64 32.76
CA THR A 147 5.01 16.16 31.72
C THR A 147 4.68 15.65 30.31
N SER A 148 3.59 14.91 30.13
CA SER A 148 3.27 14.25 28.85
C SER A 148 2.71 15.20 27.77
N CYS A 149 2.16 16.36 28.16
CA CYS A 149 1.46 17.31 27.27
C CYS A 149 0.45 16.59 26.35
N SER A 150 -0.51 15.89 26.99
CA SER A 150 -1.46 14.97 26.34
C SER A 150 -2.73 15.61 25.75
N GLY A 151 -2.80 16.94 25.68
CA GLY A 151 -3.97 17.66 25.16
C GLY A 151 -4.78 18.42 26.21
N VAL A 152 -4.45 18.28 27.50
CA VAL A 152 -5.07 19.04 28.59
C VAL A 152 -4.20 20.23 28.94
N GLY A 153 -4.58 21.45 28.56
CA GLY A 153 -3.80 22.68 28.74
C GLY A 153 -2.47 22.77 27.95
N CYS A 154 -1.92 21.65 27.51
CA CYS A 154 -0.73 21.53 26.68
C CYS A 154 -0.86 20.33 25.74
N CYS A 155 -0.54 20.52 24.46
CA CYS A 155 -0.50 19.47 23.46
C CYS A 155 0.81 19.55 22.69
N ARG A 156 1.43 18.40 22.43
CA ARG A 156 2.59 18.28 21.55
C ARG A 156 2.27 17.35 20.37
N THR A 157 2.82 17.65 19.21
CA THR A 157 2.69 16.80 18.01
C THR A 157 3.99 16.79 17.20
N THR A 158 4.11 15.83 16.29
CA THR A 158 5.23 15.74 15.35
C THR A 158 5.04 16.69 14.16
N ILE A 159 6.15 17.15 13.59
CA ILE A 159 6.17 17.95 12.35
C ILE A 159 6.24 17.00 11.16
N ALA A 160 5.34 17.14 10.18
CA ALA A 160 5.29 16.22 9.04
C ALA A 160 6.42 16.44 8.01
N TRP A 161 6.77 17.70 7.72
CA TRP A 161 7.90 18.05 6.86
C TRP A 161 8.53 19.40 7.25
N GLY A 162 9.82 19.53 6.97
CA GLY A 162 10.66 20.65 7.39
C GLY A 162 10.63 21.80 6.39
N LEU A 163 10.15 22.97 6.81
CA LEU A 163 10.13 24.19 6.01
C LEU A 163 11.03 25.27 6.64
N PRO A 164 11.54 26.24 5.85
CA PRO A 164 12.24 27.42 6.37
C PRO A 164 11.34 28.29 7.25
N THR A 165 10.07 28.41 6.87
CA THR A 165 9.07 29.23 7.53
C THR A 165 7.73 28.50 7.56
N TYR A 166 6.98 28.65 8.66
CA TYR A 166 5.59 28.20 8.76
C TYR A 166 4.69 29.39 9.02
N GLU A 167 3.44 29.28 8.59
CA GLU A 167 2.37 30.10 9.15
C GLU A 167 1.72 29.32 10.31
N VAL A 168 1.62 29.97 11.46
CA VAL A 168 0.95 29.44 12.64
C VAL A 168 -0.43 30.06 12.69
N GLN A 169 -1.45 29.22 12.51
CA GLN A 169 -2.85 29.62 12.65
C GLN A 169 -3.45 29.03 13.92
N VAL A 170 -4.00 29.86 14.79
CA VAL A 170 -4.69 29.42 16.00
C VAL A 170 -6.16 29.80 15.92
N LYS A 171 -7.06 28.87 16.26
CA LYS A 171 -8.51 29.08 16.31
C LYS A 171 -9.05 28.60 17.65
N ASP A 172 -10.15 29.20 18.08
CA ASP A 172 -10.92 28.72 19.22
C ASP A 172 -11.70 27.45 18.84
N LEU A 173 -11.74 26.46 19.73
CA LEU A 173 -12.45 25.20 19.52
C LEU A 173 -13.97 25.35 19.70
N ASP A 174 -14.40 26.25 20.59
CA ASP A 174 -15.80 26.46 20.90
C ASP A 174 -16.21 27.78 20.23
N GLN A 175 -16.74 27.72 19.00
CA GLN A 175 -17.14 28.88 18.15
C GLN A 175 -18.26 29.78 18.75
N GLN A 176 -18.49 29.76 20.06
CA GLN A 176 -19.60 30.44 20.71
C GLN A 176 -19.11 31.71 21.45
N VAL A 177 -19.07 32.80 20.69
CA VAL A 177 -19.31 34.20 21.12
C VAL A 177 -18.43 34.75 22.26
N ASP A 178 -17.47 35.63 21.95
CA ASP A 178 -17.54 37.09 22.18
C ASP A 178 -16.14 37.71 21.95
N ASP A 179 -16.07 38.81 21.21
CA ASP A 179 -14.83 39.46 20.73
C ASP A 179 -14.10 40.27 21.83
N THR A 180 -14.26 39.88 23.11
CA THR A 180 -13.89 40.71 24.27
C THR A 180 -13.00 40.05 25.33
N THR A 181 -12.69 38.75 25.24
CA THR A 181 -11.67 38.11 26.09
C THR A 181 -10.55 37.49 25.26
N PRO A 182 -9.31 38.01 25.32
CA PRO A 182 -8.21 37.45 24.53
C PRO A 182 -7.88 36.04 25.01
N THR A 183 -7.94 35.06 24.12
CA THR A 183 -7.54 33.68 24.40
C THR A 183 -6.03 33.65 24.69
N TYR A 184 -5.63 33.32 25.91
CA TYR A 184 -4.20 33.27 26.28
C TYR A 184 -3.63 31.91 25.91
N GLY A 185 -2.88 31.87 24.82
CA GLY A 185 -2.18 30.67 24.35
C GLY A 185 -0.88 31.01 23.63
N GLY A 186 0.02 30.03 23.59
CA GLY A 186 1.29 30.14 22.90
C GLY A 186 1.59 28.89 22.09
N ALA A 187 2.16 29.09 20.91
CA ALA A 187 2.61 28.02 20.05
C ALA A 187 4.11 28.19 19.75
N PHE A 188 4.83 27.08 19.73
CA PHE A 188 6.27 27.08 19.48
C PHE A 188 6.75 25.71 19.01
N ILE A 189 7.91 25.70 18.36
CA ILE A 189 8.59 24.48 17.92
C ILE A 189 9.86 24.33 18.74
N VAL A 190 10.04 23.17 19.36
CA VAL A 190 11.07 22.94 20.38
C VAL A 190 11.79 21.62 20.17
N ASP A 191 13.08 21.61 20.51
CA ASP A 191 13.94 20.43 20.56
C ASP A 191 13.31 19.33 21.45
N ARG A 192 13.17 18.13 20.88
CA ARG A 192 12.58 16.96 21.55
C ARG A 192 13.36 16.55 22.79
N GLU A 193 14.69 16.59 22.75
CA GLU A 193 15.52 16.19 23.88
C GLU A 193 15.33 17.17 25.04
N TRP A 194 15.35 18.46 24.73
CA TRP A 194 15.12 19.51 25.71
C TRP A 194 13.70 19.47 26.30
N PHE A 195 12.69 19.14 25.47
CA PHE A 195 11.29 19.05 25.87
C PHE A 195 10.92 17.73 26.58
N SER A 196 11.87 16.83 26.82
CA SER A 196 11.64 15.55 27.51
C SER A 196 11.99 15.55 29.00
N GLY A 197 12.43 16.69 29.56
CA GLY A 197 12.89 16.82 30.95
C GLY A 197 11.97 17.63 31.89
N THR A 198 12.49 18.06 33.04
CA THR A 198 11.83 18.87 34.09
C THR A 198 11.34 20.25 33.60
N ASN A 199 11.73 20.67 32.40
CA ASN A 199 11.35 21.95 31.79
C ASN A 199 9.86 22.02 31.41
N VAL A 200 9.20 20.88 31.17
CA VAL A 200 7.77 20.84 30.82
C VAL A 200 6.91 21.32 31.98
N GLY A 201 7.19 20.84 33.20
CA GLY A 201 6.49 21.28 34.41
C GLY A 201 6.69 22.78 34.70
N ALA A 202 7.87 23.33 34.40
CA ALA A 202 8.13 24.77 34.56
C ALA A 202 7.34 25.65 33.56
N MET A 203 7.08 25.14 32.35
CA MET A 203 6.26 25.82 31.34
C MET A 203 4.76 25.68 31.61
N GLN A 204 4.34 24.59 32.25
CA GLN A 204 2.95 24.37 32.71
C GLN A 204 2.61 25.16 34.00
N ASN A 205 3.60 25.42 34.87
CA ASN A 205 3.40 26.10 36.16
C ASN A 205 3.28 27.63 36.04
N SER A 206 3.66 28.22 34.90
CA SER A 206 3.34 29.62 34.63
C SER A 206 1.87 29.74 34.24
N THR A 207 1.09 30.52 35.00
CA THR A 207 -0.25 30.96 34.61
C THR A 207 -0.22 31.35 33.13
N PHE A 208 -1.12 30.83 32.30
CA PHE A 208 -1.07 30.91 30.82
C PHE A 208 -0.78 32.32 30.26
N ALA A 209 -1.04 33.38 31.01
CA ALA A 209 -0.72 34.77 30.68
C ALA A 209 0.75 35.21 30.93
N HIS A 210 1.53 34.52 31.76
CA HIS A 210 2.82 34.99 32.33
C HIS A 210 3.94 33.93 32.26
N THR A 211 4.13 33.31 31.10
CA THR A 211 5.29 32.44 30.84
C THR A 211 6.61 33.22 30.96
N LYS A 212 7.45 32.86 31.94
CA LYS A 212 8.82 33.40 32.10
C LYS A 212 9.75 32.99 30.95
N VAL A 213 9.44 31.87 30.30
CA VAL A 213 10.14 31.40 29.11
C VAL A 213 9.64 32.17 27.89
N THR A 214 10.54 32.81 27.17
CA THR A 214 10.23 33.59 25.95
C THR A 214 10.96 33.05 24.71
N LYS A 215 12.05 32.32 24.94
CA LYS A 215 12.82 31.62 23.91
C LYS A 215 12.95 30.14 24.27
N VAL A 216 12.92 29.30 23.24
CA VAL A 216 13.05 27.85 23.36
C VAL A 216 14.11 27.34 22.37
N PRO A 217 14.86 26.29 22.70
CA PRO A 217 15.79 25.68 21.78
C PRO A 217 15.03 24.98 20.65
N THR A 218 15.47 25.21 19.42
CA THR A 218 14.88 24.68 18.19
C THR A 218 16.00 24.16 17.30
N VAL A 219 15.81 23.00 16.68
CA VAL A 219 16.82 22.35 15.84
C VAL A 219 16.52 22.58 14.35
N LEU A 220 17.40 23.30 13.67
CA LEU A 220 17.42 23.43 12.22
C LEU A 220 18.27 22.31 11.61
N GLN A 221 17.99 21.96 10.37
CA GLN A 221 18.81 21.12 9.52
C GLN A 221 19.26 21.92 8.30
N TRP A 222 20.42 21.58 7.73
CA TRP A 222 20.89 22.18 6.47
C TRP A 222 21.13 21.14 5.38
N TRP A 223 21.30 21.65 4.16
CA TRP A 223 21.75 20.89 3.00
C TRP A 223 22.55 21.80 2.07
N LEU A 224 23.28 21.19 1.14
CA LEU A 224 23.86 21.83 -0.02
C LEU A 224 22.95 21.64 -1.23
N ASP A 225 23.09 22.50 -2.21
CA ASP A 225 22.48 22.36 -3.53
C ASP A 225 23.53 21.80 -4.50
N LEU A 226 23.27 20.62 -5.05
CA LEU A 226 24.24 19.92 -5.90
C LEU A 226 24.69 20.75 -7.12
N GLU A 227 23.83 21.60 -7.67
CA GLU A 227 24.14 22.41 -8.85
C GLU A 227 24.87 23.69 -8.47
N ARG A 228 24.45 24.35 -7.37
CA ARG A 228 25.02 25.63 -6.94
C ARG A 228 26.31 25.48 -6.11
N ASP A 229 26.48 24.35 -5.45
CA ASP A 229 27.57 24.09 -4.49
C ASP A 229 28.59 23.04 -4.98
N TYR A 230 28.82 22.98 -6.30
CA TYR A 230 29.78 22.09 -6.97
C TYR A 230 31.22 22.17 -6.43
N GLY A 231 31.56 23.24 -5.68
CA GLY A 231 32.84 23.37 -5.00
C GLY A 231 32.99 22.50 -3.75
N LEU A 232 31.88 21.98 -3.19
CA LEU A 232 31.86 21.19 -1.96
C LEU A 232 31.43 19.73 -2.18
N VAL A 233 30.85 19.42 -3.34
CA VAL A 233 30.42 18.07 -3.75
C VAL A 233 31.05 17.72 -5.09
N VAL A 234 31.64 16.53 -5.18
CA VAL A 234 32.32 16.04 -6.39
C VAL A 234 31.78 14.67 -6.80
N SER A 235 31.74 14.42 -8.10
CA SER A 235 31.30 13.12 -8.64
C SER A 235 32.28 12.01 -8.27
N ASP A 236 31.77 10.89 -7.75
CA ASP A 236 32.57 9.72 -7.41
C ASP A 236 31.78 8.43 -7.65
N PHE A 237 32.15 7.71 -8.71
CA PHE A 237 31.52 6.46 -9.13
C PHE A 237 31.76 5.29 -8.17
N SER A 238 32.69 5.44 -7.22
CA SER A 238 32.91 4.44 -6.16
C SER A 238 31.96 4.63 -4.97
N SER A 239 31.30 5.80 -4.87
CA SER A 239 30.28 6.08 -3.86
C SER A 239 28.92 5.49 -4.27
N PRO A 240 28.16 4.85 -3.36
CA PRO A 240 26.82 4.32 -3.65
C PRO A 240 25.83 5.35 -4.18
N SER A 241 26.01 6.63 -3.82
CA SER A 241 25.19 7.75 -4.28
C SER A 241 25.70 8.39 -5.58
N GLY A 242 26.86 7.98 -6.09
CA GLY A 242 27.55 8.61 -7.23
C GLY A 242 28.26 9.93 -6.89
N TRP A 243 28.19 10.38 -5.63
CA TRP A 243 28.74 11.66 -5.17
C TRP A 243 29.48 11.50 -3.84
N ARG A 244 30.54 12.28 -3.65
CA ARG A 244 31.22 12.49 -2.36
C ARG A 244 31.42 13.97 -2.08
N CYS A 245 31.78 14.31 -0.86
CA CYS A 245 32.11 15.68 -0.49
C CYS A 245 33.56 16.00 -0.89
N ILE A 246 33.95 17.26 -0.76
CA ILE A 246 35.30 17.71 -1.14
C ILE A 246 36.40 16.93 -0.42
N SER A 247 36.17 16.53 0.85
CA SER A 247 37.10 15.64 1.55
C SER A 247 37.09 14.22 0.96
N LEU A 248 38.27 13.61 0.88
CA LEU A 248 38.37 12.15 0.71
C LEU A 248 37.77 11.43 1.94
N ASN A 249 37.37 10.17 1.77
CA ASN A 249 36.71 9.35 2.81
C ASN A 249 35.45 10.01 3.37
N SER A 250 34.65 10.58 2.48
CA SER A 250 33.35 11.16 2.76
C SER A 250 32.34 10.65 1.75
N PHE A 251 31.06 10.80 2.06
CA PHE A 251 29.98 10.51 1.13
C PHE A 251 28.94 11.62 1.16
N ALA A 252 28.29 11.81 0.01
CA ALA A 252 27.24 12.80 -0.16
C ALA A 252 25.94 12.08 -0.54
N PHE A 253 24.84 12.31 0.16
CA PHE A 253 23.56 11.64 -0.15
C PHE A 253 22.42 12.65 -0.28
N ILE A 254 21.48 12.34 -1.18
CA ILE A 254 20.30 13.17 -1.46
C ILE A 254 19.31 13.05 -0.29
N VAL A 255 18.80 14.18 0.18
CA VAL A 255 17.80 14.22 1.25
C VAL A 255 16.44 14.51 0.63
N ALA A 256 15.40 13.76 1.00
CA ALA A 256 14.05 14.09 0.58
C ALA A 256 13.59 15.36 1.31
N VAL A 257 13.50 16.49 0.59
CA VAL A 257 12.91 17.74 1.08
C VAL A 257 11.57 17.91 0.39
N SER A 258 10.49 17.99 1.18
CA SER A 258 9.13 18.21 0.66
C SER A 258 9.04 19.61 0.05
N ALA A 259 8.51 19.70 -1.16
CA ALA A 259 8.27 20.95 -1.86
C ALA A 259 7.20 21.78 -1.14
N GLY A 260 7.63 22.74 -0.32
CA GLY A 260 6.81 23.90 -0.04
C GLY A 260 6.70 24.79 -1.28
N SER A 261 5.80 25.76 -1.24
CA SER A 261 5.49 26.68 -2.35
C SER A 261 6.66 27.53 -2.89
N GLY A 262 7.86 27.41 -2.33
CA GLY A 262 9.13 27.89 -2.90
C GLY A 262 9.91 26.73 -3.50
N ALA A 263 10.23 26.81 -4.80
CA ALA A 263 10.93 25.78 -5.55
C ALA A 263 12.11 25.17 -4.74
N PRO A 264 12.12 23.84 -4.48
CA PRO A 264 13.24 23.22 -3.81
C PRO A 264 14.51 23.39 -4.65
N PRO A 265 15.71 23.39 -4.03
CA PRO A 265 16.95 23.23 -4.78
C PRO A 265 16.84 21.97 -5.65
N SER A 266 17.37 22.03 -6.88
CA SER A 266 17.24 20.99 -7.89
C SER A 266 17.58 19.60 -7.33
N TYR A 267 18.55 19.53 -6.40
CA TYR A 267 18.92 18.33 -5.65
C TYR A 267 19.56 18.69 -4.28
N PRO A 268 18.84 18.60 -3.14
CA PRO A 268 19.39 18.85 -1.80
C PRO A 268 20.26 17.68 -1.31
N VAL A 269 21.48 17.97 -0.87
CA VAL A 269 22.51 16.97 -0.52
C VAL A 269 23.12 17.24 0.85
N ARG A 270 23.40 16.19 1.62
CA ARG A 270 24.17 16.26 2.87
C ARG A 270 25.49 15.55 2.76
N CYS A 271 26.45 16.02 3.55
CA CYS A 271 27.82 15.54 3.58
C CYS A 271 28.16 14.96 4.94
N ASN A 272 28.70 13.74 4.96
CA ASN A 272 29.21 13.10 6.17
C ASN A 272 30.55 12.40 5.87
N CYS A 273 31.40 12.26 6.89
CA CYS A 273 32.57 11.39 6.79
C CYS A 273 32.12 9.92 6.71
N SER A 274 32.86 9.11 5.96
CA SER A 274 32.62 7.67 5.85
C SER A 274 32.85 6.97 7.18
N ASP A 275 32.25 5.80 7.36
CA ASP A 275 32.46 4.97 8.56
C ASP A 275 33.96 4.75 8.82
N GLY A 276 34.38 4.95 10.07
CA GLY A 276 35.80 4.88 10.47
C GLY A 276 36.58 6.19 10.29
N TYR A 277 35.94 7.27 9.81
CA TYR A 277 36.53 8.59 9.66
C TYR A 277 35.75 9.66 10.43
N GLU A 278 36.45 10.62 11.02
CA GLU A 278 35.87 11.76 11.73
C GLU A 278 36.38 13.10 11.19
N GLY A 279 35.62 14.16 11.41
CA GLY A 279 36.02 15.51 11.05
C GLY A 279 35.04 16.28 10.20
N ASN A 280 35.58 17.10 9.31
CA ASN A 280 34.79 18.03 8.51
C ASN A 280 34.79 17.65 7.02
N PRO A 281 33.71 17.07 6.49
CA PRO A 281 33.65 16.65 5.09
C PRO A 281 33.66 17.81 4.09
N TYR A 282 33.39 19.05 4.56
CA TYR A 282 33.34 20.27 3.75
C TYR A 282 34.72 20.93 3.58
N ILE A 283 35.77 20.40 4.23
CA ILE A 283 37.15 20.90 4.11
C ILE A 283 37.97 19.86 3.34
N LEU A 284 38.86 20.32 2.44
CA LEU A 284 39.78 19.43 1.74
C LEU A 284 40.68 18.69 2.75
N HIS A 285 40.68 17.35 2.70
CA HIS A 285 41.32 16.48 3.70
C HIS A 285 40.77 16.63 5.14
N GLY A 286 39.52 17.04 5.27
CA GLY A 286 38.90 17.26 6.58
C GLY A 286 38.35 16.01 7.27
N CYS A 287 38.06 14.93 6.55
CA CYS A 287 37.77 13.62 7.13
C CYS A 287 39.06 12.84 7.35
N GLN A 288 39.39 12.58 8.61
CA GLN A 288 40.60 11.90 9.06
C GLN A 288 40.25 10.55 9.67
N ASP A 289 41.19 9.62 9.56
CA ASP A 289 41.08 8.28 10.12
C ASP A 289 40.92 8.34 11.65
N ILE A 290 39.91 7.67 12.18
CA ILE A 290 39.71 7.57 13.63
C ILE A 290 40.75 6.60 14.17
N ASP A 291 41.62 7.05 15.08
CA ASP A 291 42.52 6.13 15.79
C ASP A 291 41.78 5.49 16.98
N GLU A 292 41.06 4.40 16.73
CA GLU A 292 40.25 3.75 17.77
C GLU A 292 41.13 3.22 18.92
N CYS A 293 42.42 2.99 18.66
CA CYS A 293 43.38 2.56 19.68
C CYS A 293 43.76 3.67 20.69
N LYS A 294 43.45 4.93 20.39
CA LYS A 294 43.68 6.09 21.28
C LYS A 294 42.43 6.58 21.99
N GLN A 295 41.26 5.97 21.73
CA GLN A 295 40.02 6.38 22.39
C GLN A 295 39.98 6.00 23.88
N PRO A 296 39.15 6.70 24.69
CA PRO A 296 39.07 6.45 26.14
C PRO A 296 38.61 5.03 26.48
N VAL A 297 37.79 4.44 25.62
CA VAL A 297 37.33 3.05 25.73
C VAL A 297 38.20 2.20 24.81
N HIS A 298 39.08 1.40 25.39
CA HIS A 298 39.99 0.56 24.62
C HIS A 298 39.19 -0.48 23.81
N PRO A 299 39.27 -0.49 22.47
CA PRO A 299 38.35 -1.25 21.62
C PRO A 299 38.67 -2.76 21.60
N CYS A 300 39.85 -3.15 22.07
CA CYS A 300 40.26 -4.54 22.20
C CYS A 300 40.15 -5.02 23.65
N MET A 301 39.32 -6.03 23.92
CA MET A 301 39.18 -6.63 25.26
C MET A 301 40.45 -7.35 25.73
N HIS A 302 41.20 -7.98 24.80
CA HIS A 302 42.50 -8.60 25.05
C HIS A 302 43.39 -8.44 23.80
N GLY A 303 44.64 -8.00 23.98
CA GLY A 303 45.62 -7.86 22.90
C GLY A 303 46.01 -6.42 22.55
N ARG A 304 46.98 -6.28 21.66
CA ARG A 304 47.46 -5.00 21.12
C ARG A 304 46.52 -4.52 20.03
N CYS A 305 45.96 -3.34 20.21
CA CYS A 305 45.22 -2.63 19.17
C CYS A 305 46.19 -2.12 18.09
N ILE A 306 45.82 -2.28 16.83
CA ILE A 306 46.56 -1.77 15.67
C ILE A 306 45.57 -0.99 14.82
N ASN A 307 45.76 0.33 14.76
CA ASN A 307 44.96 1.23 13.93
C ASN A 307 45.23 0.97 12.43
N MET A 308 44.20 0.99 11.60
CA MET A 308 44.29 0.89 10.15
C MET A 308 43.34 1.94 9.50
N PRO A 309 43.58 2.37 8.25
CA PRO A 309 42.68 3.33 7.61
C PRO A 309 41.23 2.85 7.55
N GLY A 310 40.33 3.57 8.22
CA GLY A 310 38.89 3.34 8.33
C GLY A 310 38.49 2.23 9.31
N THR A 311 39.42 1.60 10.04
CA THR A 311 39.11 0.47 10.95
C THR A 311 40.27 0.09 11.86
N TYR A 312 40.03 -0.68 12.92
CA TYR A 312 41.08 -1.25 13.77
C TYR A 312 41.15 -2.78 13.71
N ARG A 313 42.30 -3.33 14.09
CA ARG A 313 42.45 -4.77 14.37
C ARG A 313 43.05 -5.03 15.75
N CYS A 314 42.55 -6.07 16.41
CA CYS A 314 43.09 -6.55 17.69
C CYS A 314 44.02 -7.74 17.47
N SER A 315 45.27 -7.62 17.90
CA SER A 315 46.28 -8.69 17.82
C SER A 315 46.58 -9.27 19.21
N ALA A 316 46.48 -10.58 19.40
CA ALA A 316 46.82 -11.21 20.67
C ALA A 316 48.33 -11.17 20.94
N ILE A 317 48.75 -10.76 22.14
CA ILE A 317 50.14 -10.96 22.60
C ILE A 317 50.24 -12.42 23.04
N ILE A 318 50.77 -13.27 22.16
CA ILE A 318 51.11 -14.66 22.51
C ILE A 318 52.51 -14.66 23.12
N SER A 319 52.60 -14.68 24.44
CA SER A 319 53.76 -15.25 25.16
C SER A 319 53.26 -16.45 25.95
N LEU A 320 53.75 -17.65 25.64
CA LEU A 320 53.40 -18.86 26.39
C LEU A 320 54.64 -19.55 26.94
N PRO A 321 54.48 -20.10 28.15
CA PRO A 321 54.85 -21.46 28.43
C PRO A 321 53.57 -22.31 28.56
N GLY A 322 53.30 -23.12 27.53
CA GLY A 322 52.72 -24.47 27.62
C GLY A 322 51.23 -24.70 27.96
N LEU A 323 50.60 -23.97 28.90
CA LEU A 323 49.31 -24.42 29.46
C LEU A 323 48.07 -23.67 28.94
N ILE A 324 48.23 -22.42 28.49
CA ILE A 324 47.10 -21.53 28.16
C ILE A 324 46.49 -21.83 26.78
N THR A 325 47.27 -22.32 25.80
CA THR A 325 46.80 -22.58 24.42
C THR A 325 45.80 -23.72 24.34
N VAL A 326 45.97 -24.76 25.14
CA VAL A 326 45.02 -25.88 25.20
C VAL A 326 43.69 -25.42 25.81
N ILE A 327 43.72 -24.55 26.82
CA ILE A 327 42.51 -23.97 27.44
C ILE A 327 41.82 -22.99 26.48
N SER A 328 42.56 -22.14 25.76
CA SER A 328 41.96 -21.18 24.82
C SER A 328 41.33 -21.85 23.59
N ILE A 329 41.92 -22.91 23.05
CA ILE A 329 41.33 -23.65 21.92
C ILE A 329 40.09 -24.44 22.39
N THR A 330 40.13 -25.05 23.58
CA THR A 330 38.98 -25.77 24.13
C THR A 330 37.83 -24.83 24.50
N VAL A 331 38.10 -23.68 25.12
CA VAL A 331 37.09 -22.66 25.41
C VAL A 331 36.55 -22.01 24.13
N GLY A 332 37.41 -21.75 23.14
CA GLY A 332 36.99 -21.23 21.84
C GLY A 332 36.07 -22.20 21.09
N LEU A 333 36.43 -23.48 21.01
CA LEU A 333 35.59 -24.51 20.40
C LEU A 333 34.31 -24.77 21.21
N ALA A 334 34.35 -24.67 22.55
CA ALA A 334 33.17 -24.78 23.41
C ALA A 334 32.21 -23.60 23.22
N LEU A 335 32.72 -22.38 23.08
CA LEU A 335 31.89 -21.20 22.80
C LEU A 335 31.30 -21.24 21.40
N LEU A 336 32.07 -21.63 20.39
CA LEU A 336 31.58 -21.73 19.02
C LEU A 336 30.51 -22.83 18.88
N SER A 337 30.72 -23.98 19.52
CA SER A 337 29.73 -25.06 19.59
C SER A 337 28.49 -24.67 20.41
N SER A 338 28.65 -23.87 21.47
CA SER A 338 27.54 -23.30 22.23
C SER A 338 26.72 -22.31 21.40
N LEU A 339 27.36 -21.40 20.65
CA LEU A 339 26.67 -20.44 19.77
C LEU A 339 25.94 -21.14 18.62
N LEU A 340 26.58 -22.13 17.97
CA LEU A 340 25.92 -23.01 17.00
C LEU A 340 24.77 -23.79 17.63
N GLY A 341 24.92 -24.21 18.88
CA GLY A 341 23.89 -24.82 19.71
C GLY A 341 22.70 -23.88 19.91
N VAL A 342 22.94 -22.64 20.36
CA VAL A 342 21.91 -21.60 20.56
C VAL A 342 21.24 -21.20 19.25
N ALA A 343 21.98 -21.09 18.15
CA ALA A 343 21.44 -20.84 16.81
C ALA A 343 20.55 -22.00 16.35
N LYS A 344 21.00 -23.26 16.51
CA LYS A 344 20.18 -24.45 16.22
C LYS A 344 18.96 -24.52 17.13
N ILE A 345 19.10 -24.20 18.42
CA ILE A 345 17.99 -24.19 19.38
C ILE A 345 17.00 -23.09 19.03
N SER A 346 17.44 -21.87 18.72
CA SER A 346 16.57 -20.76 18.34
C SER A 346 15.86 -21.03 17.02
N ASN A 347 16.56 -21.58 16.00
CA ASN A 347 15.92 -22.04 14.76
C ASN A 347 14.93 -23.17 15.01
N LYS A 348 15.28 -24.16 15.84
CA LYS A 348 14.36 -25.25 16.23
C LYS A 348 13.16 -24.72 17.03
N LEU A 349 13.34 -23.69 17.85
CA LEU A 349 12.27 -23.01 18.59
C LEU A 349 11.38 -22.21 17.64
N LYS A 350 11.95 -21.47 16.67
CA LYS A 350 11.21 -20.77 15.60
C LYS A 350 10.39 -21.77 14.78
N GLN A 351 11.00 -22.87 14.32
CA GLN A 351 10.32 -23.95 13.61
C GLN A 351 9.22 -24.61 14.45
N ARG A 352 9.47 -24.87 15.75
CA ARG A 352 8.45 -25.40 16.67
C ARG A 352 7.29 -24.43 16.86
N ARG A 353 7.56 -23.13 17.00
CA ARG A 353 6.52 -22.08 17.09
C ARG A 353 5.70 -22.02 15.81
N ALA A 354 6.35 -22.03 14.64
CA ALA A 354 5.67 -22.07 13.33
C ALA A 354 4.82 -23.33 13.18
N LYS A 355 5.34 -24.52 13.49
CA LYS A 355 4.57 -25.78 13.46
C LYS A 355 3.38 -25.76 14.42
N LYS A 356 3.55 -25.22 15.63
CA LYS A 356 2.46 -25.06 16.61
C LYS A 356 1.39 -24.09 16.10
N LEU A 357 1.79 -23.01 15.44
CA LEU A 357 0.87 -22.04 14.84
C LEU A 357 0.12 -22.63 13.64
N ARG A 358 0.81 -23.31 12.73
CA ARG A 358 0.21 -24.07 11.61
C ARG A 358 -0.82 -25.09 12.10
N HIS A 359 -0.48 -25.85 13.13
CA HIS A 359 -1.42 -26.80 13.75
C HIS A 359 -2.60 -26.09 14.42
N LYS A 360 -2.39 -24.95 15.08
CA LYS A 360 -3.48 -24.13 15.63
C LYS A 360 -4.45 -23.67 14.54
N PHE A 361 -3.93 -23.23 13.38
CA PHE A 361 -4.76 -22.86 12.23
C PHE A 361 -5.49 -24.06 11.64
N PHE A 362 -4.81 -25.19 11.46
CA PHE A 362 -5.45 -26.43 11.01
C PHE A 362 -6.66 -26.83 11.88
N MET A 363 -6.52 -26.74 13.21
CA MET A 363 -7.61 -27.01 14.14
C MET A 363 -8.72 -25.95 14.06
N ARG A 364 -8.36 -24.66 13.98
CA ARG A 364 -9.33 -23.55 13.86
C ARG A 364 -10.14 -23.63 12.58
N ASN A 365 -9.52 -24.02 11.48
CA ASN A 365 -10.13 -24.17 10.16
C ASN A 365 -10.84 -25.53 9.99
N HIS A 366 -11.23 -26.16 11.10
CA HIS A 366 -11.97 -27.43 11.13
C HIS A 366 -11.30 -28.57 10.35
N GLY A 367 -9.97 -28.59 10.27
CA GLY A 367 -9.25 -29.54 9.42
C GLY A 367 -9.47 -31.01 9.76
N LEU A 368 -9.72 -31.34 11.02
CA LEU A 368 -10.10 -32.70 11.42
C LEU A 368 -11.46 -33.11 10.86
N LEU A 369 -12.45 -32.21 10.87
CA LEU A 369 -13.76 -32.49 10.30
C LEU A 369 -13.66 -32.70 8.79
N LEU A 370 -12.94 -31.82 8.10
CA LEU A 370 -12.75 -31.96 6.65
C LEU A 370 -11.99 -33.25 6.31
N GLN A 371 -10.94 -33.59 7.06
CA GLN A 371 -10.19 -34.83 6.86
C GLN A 371 -11.07 -36.07 7.08
N GLN A 372 -11.96 -36.03 8.07
CA GLN A 372 -12.92 -37.11 8.32
C GLN A 372 -13.96 -37.22 7.19
N SER A 373 -14.50 -36.10 6.71
CA SER A 373 -15.44 -36.06 5.57
C SER A 373 -14.82 -36.56 4.27
N ILE A 374 -13.56 -36.18 4.00
CA ILE A 374 -12.78 -36.69 2.86
C ILE A 374 -12.57 -38.20 3.03
N SER A 375 -12.15 -38.66 4.20
CA SER A 375 -11.88 -40.09 4.44
C SER A 375 -13.14 -40.97 4.42
N SER A 376 -14.31 -40.41 4.77
CA SER A 376 -15.58 -41.14 4.79
C SER A 376 -16.20 -41.34 3.41
N SER A 377 -15.85 -40.51 2.42
CA SER A 377 -16.38 -40.57 1.06
C SER A 377 -15.27 -40.90 0.07
N LYS A 378 -15.27 -42.12 -0.47
CA LYS A 378 -14.24 -42.59 -1.41
C LYS A 378 -14.11 -41.69 -2.65
N ASP A 379 -15.23 -41.18 -3.17
CA ASP A 379 -15.24 -40.28 -4.35
C ASP A 379 -14.63 -38.91 -4.04
N ILE A 380 -14.82 -38.38 -2.83
CA ILE A 380 -14.22 -37.11 -2.40
C ILE A 380 -12.73 -37.30 -2.07
N ALA A 381 -12.36 -38.42 -1.43
CA ALA A 381 -10.97 -38.79 -1.13
C ALA A 381 -10.09 -38.88 -2.37
N GLU A 382 -10.63 -39.39 -3.48
CA GLU A 382 -9.91 -39.50 -4.75
C GLU A 382 -9.78 -38.15 -5.48
N ARG A 383 -10.62 -37.16 -5.15
CA ARG A 383 -10.70 -35.88 -5.88
C ARG A 383 -10.12 -34.67 -5.15
N THR A 384 -10.14 -34.68 -3.81
CA THR A 384 -9.76 -33.52 -2.98
C THR A 384 -8.65 -33.89 -2.00
N ARG A 385 -7.52 -33.18 -2.06
CA ARG A 385 -6.35 -33.37 -1.18
C ARG A 385 -6.18 -32.22 -0.19
N ILE A 386 -5.76 -32.54 1.03
CA ILE A 386 -5.26 -31.53 1.98
C ILE A 386 -3.76 -31.35 1.73
N PHE A 387 -3.35 -30.14 1.38
CA PHE A 387 -1.96 -29.76 1.12
C PHE A 387 -1.33 -29.16 2.38
N CYS A 388 -0.06 -29.49 2.63
CA CYS A 388 0.74 -28.80 3.64
C CYS A 388 1.22 -27.44 3.10
N LEU A 389 1.34 -26.45 3.98
CA LEU A 389 1.75 -25.10 3.56
C LEU A 389 3.17 -25.11 2.95
N GLU A 390 4.05 -25.96 3.47
CA GLU A 390 5.42 -26.10 2.98
C GLU A 390 5.49 -26.56 1.52
N GLU A 391 4.59 -27.46 1.10
CA GLU A 391 4.48 -27.91 -0.31
C GLU A 391 4.00 -26.78 -1.22
N LEU A 392 3.06 -25.95 -0.75
CA LEU A 392 2.57 -24.80 -1.50
C LEU A 392 3.61 -23.65 -1.54
N GLU A 393 4.36 -23.44 -0.47
CA GLU A 393 5.49 -22.49 -0.42
C GLU A 393 6.57 -22.91 -1.43
N GLN A 394 6.95 -24.19 -1.46
CA GLN A 394 7.94 -24.70 -2.42
C GLN A 394 7.46 -24.59 -3.87
N SER A 395 6.22 -25.01 -4.16
CA SER A 395 5.67 -24.99 -5.52
C SER A 395 5.50 -23.59 -6.11
N THR A 396 5.40 -22.56 -5.25
CA THR A 396 5.22 -21.15 -5.63
C THR A 396 6.46 -20.29 -5.44
N ASN A 397 7.61 -20.87 -5.10
CA ASN A 397 8.82 -20.12 -4.72
C ASN A 397 8.55 -19.07 -3.63
N ASN A 398 7.93 -19.49 -2.53
CA ASN A 398 7.48 -18.64 -1.42
C ASN A 398 6.47 -17.55 -1.83
N PHE A 399 5.49 -17.90 -2.68
CA PHE A 399 4.50 -16.97 -3.22
C PHE A 399 5.14 -15.77 -3.95
N ASP A 400 6.08 -16.07 -4.84
CA ASP A 400 6.81 -15.08 -5.65
C ASP A 400 5.85 -14.22 -6.50
N GLN A 401 6.11 -12.91 -6.57
CA GLN A 401 5.31 -11.96 -7.36
C GLN A 401 5.30 -12.32 -8.85
N ASN A 402 6.39 -12.89 -9.39
CA ASN A 402 6.48 -13.29 -10.79
C ASN A 402 5.61 -14.52 -11.13
N ARG A 403 5.02 -15.17 -10.12
CA ARG A 403 4.10 -16.30 -10.29
C ARG A 403 2.64 -15.88 -10.16
N ILE A 404 2.33 -14.60 -10.03
CA ILE A 404 0.94 -14.13 -9.96
C ILE A 404 0.26 -14.31 -11.33
N LEU A 405 -0.87 -14.99 -11.33
CA LEU A 405 -1.74 -15.17 -12.50
C LEU A 405 -2.82 -14.08 -12.59
N GLY A 406 -3.22 -13.54 -11.44
CA GLY A 406 -4.22 -12.50 -11.32
C GLY A 406 -4.52 -12.18 -9.86
N GLY A 407 -5.17 -11.05 -9.61
CA GLY A 407 -5.59 -10.65 -8.28
C GLY A 407 -6.76 -9.68 -8.31
N GLY A 408 -7.64 -9.78 -7.31
CA GLY A 408 -8.86 -8.97 -7.19
C GLY A 408 -9.39 -8.95 -5.76
N GLY A 409 -10.68 -8.65 -5.60
CA GLY A 409 -11.36 -8.61 -4.29
C GLY A 409 -11.42 -9.96 -3.56
N HIS A 410 -11.17 -11.07 -4.26
CA HIS A 410 -11.21 -12.44 -3.72
C HIS A 410 -9.81 -13.03 -3.43
N GLY A 411 -8.76 -12.21 -3.48
CA GLY A 411 -7.39 -12.63 -3.19
C GLY A 411 -6.45 -12.55 -4.40
N THR A 412 -5.30 -13.23 -4.28
CA THR A 412 -4.25 -13.33 -5.30
C THR A 412 -4.08 -14.80 -5.69
N VAL A 413 -4.00 -15.07 -7.00
CA VAL A 413 -3.83 -16.42 -7.53
C VAL A 413 -2.39 -16.58 -8.03
N TYR A 414 -1.71 -17.62 -7.56
CA TYR A 414 -0.32 -17.94 -7.90
C TYR A 414 -0.23 -19.21 -8.75
N LYS A 415 0.70 -19.24 -9.70
CA LYS A 415 1.09 -20.43 -10.45
C LYS A 415 2.04 -21.29 -9.62
N GLY A 416 1.58 -22.49 -9.26
CA GLY A 416 2.37 -23.50 -8.56
C GLY A 416 2.79 -24.63 -9.49
N ILE A 417 3.94 -25.25 -9.20
CA ILE A 417 4.35 -26.53 -9.79
C ILE A 417 4.56 -27.51 -8.63
N LEU A 418 3.67 -28.49 -8.50
CA LEU A 418 3.72 -29.49 -7.43
C LEU A 418 4.91 -30.45 -7.64
N SER A 419 5.24 -31.24 -6.61
CA SER A 419 6.39 -32.17 -6.64
C SER A 419 6.26 -33.28 -7.70
N ASP A 420 5.03 -33.61 -8.08
CA ASP A 420 4.69 -34.56 -9.15
C ASP A 420 4.62 -33.88 -10.54
N GLN A 421 5.09 -32.64 -10.65
CA GLN A 421 5.10 -31.79 -11.85
C GLN A 421 3.72 -31.33 -12.32
N HIS A 422 2.65 -31.55 -11.56
CA HIS A 422 1.35 -30.96 -11.88
C HIS A 422 1.37 -29.44 -11.68
N ILE A 423 0.96 -28.71 -12.71
CA ILE A 423 0.82 -27.26 -12.67
C ILE A 423 -0.54 -26.92 -12.06
N VAL A 424 -0.54 -26.05 -11.06
CA VAL A 424 -1.73 -25.69 -10.29
C VAL A 424 -1.88 -24.18 -10.16
N ALA A 425 -3.12 -23.73 -9.92
CA ALA A 425 -3.42 -22.36 -9.53
C ALA A 425 -3.74 -22.33 -8.03
N ILE A 426 -3.04 -21.52 -7.25
CA ILE A 426 -3.16 -21.44 -5.79
C ILE A 426 -3.75 -20.08 -5.42
N LYS A 427 -5.00 -20.06 -4.95
CA LYS A 427 -5.70 -18.85 -4.51
C LYS A 427 -5.38 -18.58 -3.04
N LYS A 428 -4.85 -17.38 -2.77
CA LYS A 428 -4.47 -16.88 -1.45
C LYS A 428 -5.22 -15.58 -1.17
N ALA A 429 -6.00 -15.58 -0.09
CA ALA A 429 -6.67 -14.41 0.47
C ALA A 429 -5.74 -13.21 0.72
N LYS A 430 -6.22 -11.97 0.52
CA LYS A 430 -5.46 -10.74 0.76
C LYS A 430 -5.68 -10.16 2.15
N ILE A 431 -6.87 -10.27 2.73
CA ILE A 431 -7.24 -9.64 4.01
C ILE A 431 -7.97 -10.65 4.89
N VAL A 432 -7.62 -10.77 6.16
CA VAL A 432 -8.35 -11.66 7.07
C VAL A 432 -9.68 -11.01 7.48
N VAL A 433 -10.76 -11.32 6.76
CA VAL A 433 -12.14 -10.98 7.14
C VAL A 433 -12.94 -12.27 7.32
N GLN A 434 -13.80 -12.35 8.35
CA GLN A 434 -14.67 -13.53 8.57
C GLN A 434 -15.48 -13.93 7.33
N ARG A 435 -15.81 -12.95 6.47
CA ARG A 435 -16.44 -13.17 5.15
C ARG A 435 -15.62 -14.11 4.26
N GLU A 436 -14.30 -13.97 4.22
CA GLU A 436 -13.42 -14.78 3.36
C GLU A 436 -13.39 -16.26 3.80
N ILE A 437 -13.51 -16.53 5.11
CA ILE A 437 -13.60 -17.91 5.63
C ILE A 437 -14.90 -18.57 5.16
N ASN A 438 -16.02 -17.85 5.18
CA ASN A 438 -17.31 -18.38 4.69
C ASN A 438 -17.27 -18.64 3.17
N GLN A 439 -16.63 -17.75 2.40
CA GLN A 439 -16.42 -17.94 0.96
C GLN A 439 -15.58 -19.20 0.69
N PHE A 440 -14.51 -19.42 1.46
CA PHE A 440 -13.71 -20.64 1.39
C PHE A 440 -14.54 -21.90 1.64
N ILE A 441 -15.32 -21.94 2.72
CA ILE A 441 -16.15 -23.11 3.08
C ILE A 441 -17.13 -23.41 1.94
N ASN A 442 -17.82 -22.40 1.44
CA ASN A 442 -18.76 -22.55 0.32
C ASN A 442 -18.07 -23.11 -0.92
N GLU A 443 -16.91 -22.58 -1.27
CA GLU A 443 -16.15 -22.98 -2.45
C GLU A 443 -15.69 -24.44 -2.37
N VAL A 444 -15.20 -24.90 -1.21
CA VAL A 444 -14.85 -26.33 -1.00
C VAL A 444 -16.07 -27.22 -1.07
N VAL A 445 -17.16 -26.87 -0.40
CA VAL A 445 -18.39 -27.69 -0.37
C VAL A 445 -18.99 -27.85 -1.76
N ILE A 446 -19.08 -26.76 -2.53
CA ILE A 446 -19.66 -26.76 -3.87
C ILE A 446 -18.74 -27.49 -4.85
N LEU A 447 -17.45 -27.11 -4.92
CA LEU A 447 -16.55 -27.66 -5.92
C LEU A 447 -16.14 -29.11 -5.65
N SER A 448 -16.20 -29.58 -4.40
CA SER A 448 -15.98 -31.01 -4.09
C SER A 448 -17.10 -31.92 -4.62
N GLN A 449 -18.29 -31.36 -4.83
CA GLN A 449 -19.47 -32.09 -5.33
C GLN A 449 -19.74 -31.82 -6.82
N THR A 450 -19.05 -30.85 -7.41
CA THR A 450 -19.23 -30.42 -8.81
C THR A 450 -18.22 -31.13 -9.70
N ASN A 451 -18.70 -31.86 -10.72
CA ASN A 451 -17.83 -32.50 -11.70
C ASN A 451 -18.35 -32.25 -13.13
N HIS A 452 -17.88 -31.17 -13.74
CA HIS A 452 -18.30 -30.76 -15.07
C HIS A 452 -17.12 -30.26 -15.90
N ARG A 453 -17.09 -30.59 -17.20
CA ARG A 453 -15.95 -30.26 -18.08
C ARG A 453 -15.71 -28.75 -18.23
N ASN A 454 -16.77 -27.95 -18.13
CA ASN A 454 -16.75 -26.48 -18.23
C ASN A 454 -16.81 -25.79 -16.86
N VAL A 455 -16.47 -26.49 -15.78
CA VAL A 455 -16.23 -25.89 -14.45
C VAL A 455 -14.77 -26.17 -14.06
N VAL A 456 -14.12 -25.21 -13.40
CA VAL A 456 -12.75 -25.39 -12.89
C VAL A 456 -12.75 -26.42 -11.77
N LYS A 457 -11.84 -27.40 -11.87
CA LYS A 457 -11.64 -28.45 -10.89
C LYS A 457 -10.84 -27.95 -9.70
N LEU A 458 -11.39 -28.15 -8.50
CA LEU A 458 -10.67 -28.01 -7.25
C LEU A 458 -9.86 -29.29 -6.98
N PHE A 459 -8.55 -29.17 -6.80
CA PHE A 459 -7.69 -30.28 -6.39
C PHE A 459 -7.60 -30.39 -4.87
N GLY A 460 -7.79 -29.28 -4.14
CA GLY A 460 -7.72 -29.32 -2.69
C GLY A 460 -7.56 -27.99 -2.02
N CYS A 461 -7.18 -28.04 -0.74
CA CYS A 461 -6.97 -26.86 0.08
C CYS A 461 -5.80 -27.04 1.06
N CYS A 462 -5.27 -25.92 1.57
CA CYS A 462 -4.36 -25.89 2.70
C CYS A 462 -5.01 -25.17 3.87
N LEU A 463 -5.08 -25.83 5.02
CA LEU A 463 -5.74 -25.32 6.23
C LEU A 463 -4.75 -24.79 7.29
N GLU A 464 -3.45 -24.82 6.99
CA GLU A 464 -2.37 -24.45 7.92
C GLU A 464 -2.10 -22.93 7.99
N THR A 465 -2.92 -22.12 7.32
CA THR A 465 -2.86 -20.66 7.25
C THR A 465 -4.06 -20.02 7.96
N GLU A 466 -3.97 -18.73 8.28
CA GLU A 466 -5.07 -18.03 8.96
C GLU A 466 -6.37 -18.05 8.17
N VAL A 467 -6.31 -17.73 6.87
CA VAL A 467 -7.36 -18.02 5.89
C VAL A 467 -6.87 -19.18 5.02
N PRO A 468 -7.64 -20.27 4.87
CA PRO A 468 -7.24 -21.39 4.04
C PRO A 468 -6.91 -21.03 2.59
N LEU A 469 -5.98 -21.77 2.00
CA LEU A 469 -5.61 -21.65 0.59
C LEU A 469 -6.38 -22.67 -0.25
N LEU A 470 -6.73 -22.33 -1.49
CA LEU A 470 -7.40 -23.23 -2.43
C LEU A 470 -6.47 -23.55 -3.60
N VAL A 471 -6.47 -24.81 -4.04
CA VAL A 471 -5.60 -25.33 -5.10
C VAL A 471 -6.48 -25.88 -6.23
N TYR A 472 -6.35 -25.31 -7.41
CA TYR A 472 -7.15 -25.63 -8.59
C TYR A 472 -6.27 -26.14 -9.73
N GLU A 473 -6.91 -26.74 -10.74
CA GLU A 473 -6.28 -26.91 -12.05
C GLU A 473 -5.82 -25.56 -12.62
N PHE A 474 -4.65 -25.55 -13.25
CA PHE A 474 -4.14 -24.36 -13.92
C PHE A 474 -4.75 -24.25 -15.34
N ILE A 475 -5.35 -23.11 -15.63
CA ILE A 475 -5.91 -22.78 -16.95
C ILE A 475 -5.00 -21.74 -17.63
N SER A 476 -4.47 -22.10 -18.80
CA SER A 476 -3.29 -21.43 -19.38
C SER A 476 -3.58 -20.19 -20.21
N ASN A 477 -4.78 -20.04 -20.78
CA ASN A 477 -5.06 -18.99 -21.76
C ASN A 477 -5.86 -17.81 -21.16
N GLY A 478 -5.76 -17.58 -19.86
CA GLY A 478 -6.35 -16.41 -19.20
C GLY A 478 -7.88 -16.40 -19.14
N THR A 479 -8.47 -15.22 -18.98
CA THR A 479 -9.92 -15.00 -18.82
C THR A 479 -10.58 -14.58 -20.13
N LEU A 480 -11.88 -14.85 -20.29
CA LEU A 480 -12.65 -14.37 -21.44
C LEU A 480 -12.63 -12.84 -21.55
N SER A 481 -12.69 -12.14 -20.41
CA SER A 481 -12.57 -10.67 -20.36
C SER A 481 -11.27 -10.16 -21.01
N PHE A 482 -10.14 -10.84 -20.76
CA PHE A 482 -8.87 -10.50 -21.40
C PHE A 482 -8.91 -10.68 -22.92
N HIS A 483 -9.55 -11.75 -23.41
CA HIS A 483 -9.68 -11.99 -24.84
C HIS A 483 -10.66 -11.02 -25.53
N LEU A 484 -11.70 -10.55 -24.83
CA LEU A 484 -12.67 -9.61 -25.38
C LEU A 484 -12.18 -8.16 -25.33
N HIS A 485 -11.56 -7.71 -24.24
CA HIS A 485 -11.27 -6.30 -24.02
C HIS A 485 -9.77 -5.96 -23.90
N GLY A 486 -8.89 -6.97 -23.85
CA GLY A 486 -7.44 -6.78 -23.85
C GLY A 486 -6.89 -6.50 -25.26
N GLN A 487 -5.65 -6.00 -25.31
CA GLN A 487 -4.90 -5.88 -26.57
C GLN A 487 -4.38 -7.26 -27.00
N THR A 488 -5.21 -8.02 -27.72
CA THR A 488 -4.83 -9.32 -28.29
C THR A 488 -4.60 -9.22 -29.79
N GLU A 489 -3.46 -9.76 -30.26
CA GLU A 489 -3.12 -9.81 -31.69
C GLU A 489 -4.07 -10.72 -32.50
N ASN A 490 -4.74 -11.67 -31.83
CA ASN A 490 -5.68 -12.61 -32.44
C ASN A 490 -7.02 -12.58 -31.70
N PRO A 491 -8.00 -11.80 -32.17
CA PRO A 491 -9.32 -11.72 -31.54
C PRO A 491 -10.13 -13.02 -31.75
N LEU A 492 -11.00 -13.34 -30.80
CA LEU A 492 -11.84 -14.53 -30.87
C LEU A 492 -12.79 -14.47 -32.09
N SER A 493 -12.73 -15.51 -32.93
CA SER A 493 -13.68 -15.68 -34.03
C SER A 493 -15.12 -15.78 -33.52
N TRP A 494 -16.10 -15.42 -34.36
CA TRP A 494 -17.51 -15.53 -34.00
C TRP A 494 -17.90 -16.97 -33.65
N LYS A 495 -17.33 -17.95 -34.36
CA LYS A 495 -17.51 -19.37 -34.06
C LYS A 495 -17.02 -19.74 -32.65
N ASP A 496 -15.87 -19.20 -32.23
CA ASP A 496 -15.32 -19.44 -30.90
C ASP A 496 -16.14 -18.73 -29.82
N ARG A 497 -16.61 -17.51 -30.08
CA ARG A 497 -17.53 -16.78 -29.18
C ARG A 497 -18.81 -17.57 -28.90
N LEU A 498 -19.46 -18.10 -29.95
CA LEU A 498 -20.64 -18.96 -29.82
C LEU A 498 -20.35 -20.25 -29.05
N ARG A 499 -19.19 -20.89 -29.31
CA ARG A 499 -18.77 -22.09 -28.59
C ARG A 499 -18.57 -21.81 -27.10
N ILE A 500 -17.89 -20.73 -26.75
CA ILE A 500 -17.66 -20.30 -25.37
C ILE A 500 -19.00 -19.98 -24.68
N ALA A 501 -19.91 -19.29 -25.35
CA ALA A 501 -21.25 -19.01 -24.83
C ALA A 501 -22.01 -20.30 -24.50
N LEU A 502 -22.04 -21.26 -25.43
CA LEU A 502 -22.72 -22.53 -25.24
C LEU A 502 -22.10 -23.35 -24.10
N GLU A 503 -20.78 -23.47 -24.06
CA GLU A 503 -20.07 -24.20 -23.00
C GLU A 503 -20.27 -23.57 -21.62
N THR A 504 -20.30 -22.24 -21.54
CA THR A 504 -20.62 -21.51 -20.31
C THR A 504 -22.08 -21.74 -19.90
N ALA A 505 -23.03 -21.66 -20.84
CA ALA A 505 -24.43 -21.93 -20.58
C ALA A 505 -24.66 -23.36 -20.07
N ARG A 506 -23.94 -24.35 -20.63
CA ARG A 506 -23.93 -25.74 -20.13
C ARG A 506 -23.46 -25.84 -18.69
N ALA A 507 -22.38 -25.15 -18.33
CA ALA A 507 -21.87 -25.14 -16.97
C ALA A 507 -22.91 -24.57 -15.98
N ILE A 508 -23.53 -23.44 -16.30
CA ILE A 508 -24.52 -22.81 -15.42
C ILE A 508 -25.81 -23.65 -15.36
N ALA A 509 -26.28 -24.17 -16.48
CA ALA A 509 -27.44 -25.07 -16.52
C ALA A 509 -27.20 -26.34 -15.67
N TYR A 510 -25.99 -26.89 -15.70
CA TYR A 510 -25.61 -28.02 -14.84
C TYR A 510 -25.70 -27.65 -13.34
N LEU A 511 -25.18 -26.48 -12.95
CA LEU A 511 -25.24 -26.00 -11.56
C LEU A 511 -26.68 -25.76 -11.08
N HIS A 512 -27.55 -25.26 -11.96
CA HIS A 512 -28.96 -24.98 -11.63
C HIS A 512 -29.86 -26.20 -11.58
N SER A 513 -29.57 -27.26 -12.36
CA SER A 513 -30.57 -28.32 -12.62
C SER A 513 -30.08 -29.75 -12.51
N ALA A 514 -28.78 -30.01 -12.59
CA ALA A 514 -28.24 -31.37 -12.67
C ALA A 514 -27.38 -31.77 -11.46
N ALA A 515 -27.07 -30.82 -10.57
CA ALA A 515 -26.45 -31.09 -9.29
C ALA A 515 -27.52 -31.60 -8.29
N THR A 516 -27.12 -32.44 -7.33
CA THR A 516 -28.01 -32.93 -6.25
C THR A 516 -28.56 -31.81 -5.36
N ILE A 517 -27.91 -30.65 -5.38
CA ILE A 517 -28.31 -29.41 -4.72
C ILE A 517 -28.14 -28.30 -5.75
N SER A 518 -29.15 -27.47 -5.97
CA SER A 518 -29.07 -26.37 -6.94
C SER A 518 -28.07 -25.32 -6.46
N VAL A 519 -27.12 -24.95 -7.31
CA VAL A 519 -26.07 -23.98 -6.98
C VAL A 519 -26.27 -22.73 -7.83
N TYR A 520 -26.48 -21.59 -7.17
CA TYR A 520 -26.47 -20.28 -7.82
C TYR A 520 -25.12 -19.62 -7.63
N HIS A 521 -24.50 -19.17 -8.72
CA HIS A 521 -23.13 -18.70 -8.73
C HIS A 521 -23.00 -17.28 -8.18
N ARG A 522 -23.95 -16.38 -8.52
CA ARG A 522 -24.07 -14.97 -8.07
C ARG A 522 -22.97 -14.01 -8.55
N ASP A 523 -21.88 -14.52 -9.09
CA ASP A 523 -20.80 -13.70 -9.66
C ASP A 523 -20.39 -14.18 -11.06
N ILE A 524 -21.40 -14.39 -11.93
CA ILE A 524 -21.17 -14.72 -13.34
C ILE A 524 -20.69 -13.46 -14.07
N LYS A 525 -19.47 -13.51 -14.63
CA LYS A 525 -18.86 -12.42 -15.41
C LYS A 525 -17.76 -12.94 -16.34
N SER A 526 -17.41 -12.17 -17.37
CA SER A 526 -16.36 -12.55 -18.34
C SER A 526 -14.99 -12.76 -17.68
N ALA A 527 -14.72 -12.10 -16.54
CA ALA A 527 -13.48 -12.30 -15.76
C ALA A 527 -13.41 -13.65 -15.01
N ASN A 528 -14.55 -14.30 -14.77
CA ASN A 528 -14.65 -15.59 -14.06
C ASN A 528 -14.76 -16.79 -15.03
N ILE A 529 -14.75 -16.54 -16.34
CA ILE A 529 -14.69 -17.58 -17.38
C ILE A 529 -13.24 -17.70 -17.85
N LEU A 530 -12.58 -18.81 -17.54
CA LEU A 530 -11.21 -19.09 -17.95
C LEU A 530 -11.20 -19.88 -19.26
N LEU A 531 -10.18 -19.66 -20.10
CA LEU A 531 -10.02 -20.37 -21.37
C LEU A 531 -8.78 -21.26 -21.34
N THR A 532 -8.93 -22.50 -21.81
CA THR A 532 -7.78 -23.39 -22.07
C THR A 532 -7.02 -22.93 -23.33
N ASP A 533 -5.87 -23.56 -23.56
CA ASP A 533 -5.11 -23.46 -24.82
C ASP A 533 -5.96 -23.84 -26.06
N THR A 534 -6.91 -24.76 -25.91
CA THR A 534 -7.89 -25.15 -26.95
C THR A 534 -9.13 -24.24 -27.03
N LEU A 535 -9.12 -23.11 -26.31
CA LEU A 535 -10.26 -22.19 -26.14
C LEU A 535 -11.52 -22.86 -25.57
N THR A 536 -11.36 -23.90 -24.77
CA THR A 536 -12.47 -24.47 -23.99
C THR A 536 -12.70 -23.62 -22.76
N SER A 537 -13.94 -23.23 -22.53
CA SER A 537 -14.33 -22.38 -21.41
C SER A 537 -14.55 -23.18 -20.12
N LYS A 538 -14.11 -22.60 -19.00
CA LYS A 538 -14.28 -23.14 -17.65
C LYS A 538 -14.71 -22.02 -16.69
N LEU A 539 -15.85 -22.20 -16.06
CA LEU A 539 -16.37 -21.30 -15.04
C LEU A 539 -15.61 -21.46 -13.72
N SER A 540 -15.28 -20.34 -13.07
CA SER A 540 -14.45 -20.26 -11.87
C SER A 540 -15.02 -19.26 -10.84
N ASP A 541 -14.40 -19.24 -9.65
CA ASP A 541 -14.70 -18.33 -8.51
C ASP A 541 -16.07 -18.53 -7.85
N PHE A 542 -16.20 -19.64 -7.12
CA PHE A 542 -17.45 -20.04 -6.45
C PHE A 542 -17.59 -19.47 -5.03
N GLY A 543 -16.76 -18.50 -4.64
CA GLY A 543 -16.77 -17.95 -3.29
C GLY A 543 -18.07 -17.22 -2.93
N ALA A 544 -18.76 -16.63 -3.92
CA ALA A 544 -20.04 -15.96 -3.73
C ALA A 544 -21.25 -16.93 -3.73
N SER A 545 -21.05 -18.14 -4.24
CA SER A 545 -22.10 -19.09 -4.59
C SER A 545 -22.90 -19.57 -3.39
N ARG A 546 -24.14 -20.00 -3.65
CA ARG A 546 -25.08 -20.52 -2.65
C ARG A 546 -25.69 -21.82 -3.14
N SER A 547 -25.71 -22.81 -2.27
CA SER A 547 -26.46 -24.05 -2.45
C SER A 547 -27.88 -23.87 -1.90
N ILE A 548 -28.88 -24.29 -2.66
CA ILE A 548 -30.31 -24.15 -2.33
C ILE A 548 -30.96 -25.52 -2.40
N GLU A 549 -31.73 -25.86 -1.38
CA GLU A 549 -32.51 -27.09 -1.34
C GLU A 549 -33.61 -27.05 -2.42
N LEU A 550 -33.89 -28.19 -3.06
CA LEU A 550 -34.73 -28.29 -4.26
C LEU A 550 -36.15 -27.70 -4.11
N ASP A 551 -36.63 -27.52 -2.88
CA ASP A 551 -38.00 -27.07 -2.57
C ASP A 551 -38.14 -25.54 -2.43
N GLU A 552 -37.04 -24.77 -2.49
CA GLU A 552 -37.06 -23.31 -2.40
C GLU A 552 -36.84 -22.62 -3.76
N THR A 553 -37.83 -21.88 -4.26
CA THR A 553 -37.77 -21.14 -5.54
C THR A 553 -37.08 -19.77 -5.45
N GLY A 554 -36.37 -19.52 -4.34
CA GLY A 554 -35.61 -18.30 -4.13
C GLY A 554 -35.44 -17.94 -2.66
N ILE A 555 -34.31 -17.29 -2.34
CA ILE A 555 -33.87 -17.03 -0.97
C ILE A 555 -33.67 -15.53 -0.75
N LEU A 556 -34.13 -15.01 0.39
CA LEU A 556 -33.78 -13.67 0.86
C LEU A 556 -32.35 -13.67 1.41
N THR A 557 -31.45 -12.93 0.78
CA THR A 557 -30.04 -12.90 1.16
C THR A 557 -29.38 -11.55 0.88
N ALA A 558 -28.32 -11.24 1.63
CA ALA A 558 -27.56 -10.01 1.44
C ALA A 558 -27.05 -9.92 -0.01
N VAL A 559 -27.26 -8.76 -0.63
CA VAL A 559 -26.88 -8.50 -2.02
C VAL A 559 -25.36 -8.66 -2.20
N GLN A 560 -24.98 -9.47 -3.17
CA GLN A 560 -23.57 -9.70 -3.55
C GLN A 560 -23.51 -10.02 -5.05
N GLY A 561 -22.54 -9.41 -5.74
CA GLY A 561 -22.23 -9.64 -7.14
C GLY A 561 -21.33 -8.51 -7.66
N THR A 562 -21.01 -8.54 -8.95
CA THR A 562 -20.18 -7.51 -9.60
C THR A 562 -21.05 -6.47 -10.29
N TYR A 563 -20.73 -5.18 -10.08
CA TYR A 563 -21.41 -4.07 -10.76
C TYR A 563 -21.31 -4.20 -12.28
N GLY A 564 -22.40 -3.89 -13.00
CA GLY A 564 -22.54 -4.13 -14.44
C GLY A 564 -23.09 -5.52 -14.81
N TYR A 565 -22.95 -6.53 -13.96
CA TYR A 565 -23.53 -7.88 -14.13
C TYR A 565 -24.70 -8.16 -13.18
N LEU A 566 -24.79 -7.39 -12.10
CA LEU A 566 -25.73 -7.63 -11.01
C LEU A 566 -27.18 -7.50 -11.48
N ASP A 567 -27.97 -8.54 -11.21
CA ASP A 567 -29.41 -8.56 -11.49
C ASP A 567 -30.13 -7.43 -10.73
N PRO A 568 -30.81 -6.50 -11.44
CA PRO A 568 -31.51 -5.39 -10.81
C PRO A 568 -32.67 -5.86 -9.92
N GLU A 569 -33.39 -6.92 -10.29
CA GLU A 569 -34.49 -7.44 -9.47
C GLU A 569 -33.95 -7.98 -8.13
N TYR A 570 -32.84 -8.72 -8.18
CA TYR A 570 -32.16 -9.20 -6.99
C TYR A 570 -31.63 -8.05 -6.12
N TYR A 571 -31.05 -7.01 -6.74
CA TYR A 571 -30.56 -5.83 -6.03
C TYR A 571 -31.66 -5.14 -5.21
N TYR A 572 -32.84 -4.91 -5.82
CA TYR A 572 -33.93 -4.20 -5.16
C TYR A 572 -34.72 -5.07 -4.16
N THR A 573 -34.95 -6.33 -4.50
CA THR A 573 -35.81 -7.21 -3.68
C THR A 573 -35.03 -7.96 -2.60
N GLY A 574 -33.71 -8.11 -2.77
CA GLY A 574 -32.87 -9.02 -1.97
C GLY A 574 -33.20 -10.50 -2.17
N ARG A 575 -34.11 -10.85 -3.11
CA ARG A 575 -34.50 -12.22 -3.41
C ARG A 575 -33.63 -12.78 -4.52
N LEU A 576 -32.80 -13.76 -4.18
CA LEU A 576 -31.96 -14.47 -5.13
C LEU A 576 -32.71 -15.65 -5.76
N THR A 577 -32.65 -15.78 -7.08
CA THR A 577 -33.23 -16.90 -7.85
C THR A 577 -32.23 -17.38 -8.92
N GLU A 578 -32.51 -18.51 -9.60
CA GLU A 578 -31.64 -18.93 -10.72
C GLU A 578 -31.59 -17.89 -11.85
N LYS A 579 -32.64 -17.05 -11.95
CA LYS A 579 -32.77 -16.01 -12.96
C LYS A 579 -31.80 -14.85 -12.76
N SER A 580 -31.17 -14.73 -11.59
CA SER A 580 -30.12 -13.73 -11.35
C SER A 580 -28.82 -14.09 -12.07
N ASP A 581 -28.47 -15.39 -12.15
CA ASP A 581 -27.35 -15.86 -12.97
C ASP A 581 -27.67 -15.74 -14.47
N VAL A 582 -28.95 -15.92 -14.87
CA VAL A 582 -29.40 -15.72 -16.27
C VAL A 582 -29.18 -14.29 -16.72
N TYR A 583 -29.53 -13.30 -15.89
CA TYR A 583 -29.29 -11.89 -16.19
C TYR A 583 -27.80 -11.61 -16.40
N SER A 584 -26.99 -12.07 -15.44
CA SER A 584 -25.52 -11.92 -15.49
C SER A 584 -24.92 -12.57 -16.76
N PHE A 585 -25.44 -13.73 -17.16
CA PHE A 585 -25.05 -14.39 -18.42
C PHE A 585 -25.51 -13.61 -19.67
N GLY A 586 -26.69 -12.97 -19.61
CA GLY A 586 -27.17 -12.07 -20.67
C GLY A 586 -26.20 -10.91 -20.94
N VAL A 587 -25.58 -10.37 -19.90
CA VAL A 587 -24.53 -9.34 -20.04
C VAL A 587 -23.31 -9.90 -20.75
N ILE A 588 -22.90 -11.13 -20.46
CA ILE A 588 -21.78 -11.80 -21.17
C ILE A 588 -22.10 -12.01 -22.64
N LEU A 589 -23.33 -12.38 -22.99
CA LEU A 589 -23.75 -12.47 -24.39
C LEU A 589 -23.68 -11.10 -25.08
N ALA A 590 -24.06 -10.02 -24.40
CA ALA A 590 -23.90 -8.66 -24.91
C ALA A 590 -22.41 -8.29 -25.11
N GLU A 591 -21.52 -8.65 -24.17
CA GLU A 591 -20.06 -8.49 -24.35
C GLU A 591 -19.55 -9.25 -25.57
N LEU A 592 -20.03 -10.48 -25.81
CA LEU A 592 -19.62 -11.30 -26.96
C LEU A 592 -20.06 -10.72 -28.31
N LEU A 593 -21.23 -10.08 -28.36
CA LEU A 593 -21.75 -9.41 -29.55
C LEU A 593 -21.03 -8.09 -29.85
N THR A 594 -20.65 -7.33 -28.81
CA THR A 594 -20.20 -5.94 -28.94
C THR A 594 -18.70 -5.72 -28.72
N ARG A 595 -18.02 -6.62 -28.00
CA ARG A 595 -16.69 -6.41 -27.37
C ARG A 595 -16.59 -5.14 -26.49
N VAL A 596 -17.70 -4.58 -26.06
CA VAL A 596 -17.75 -3.42 -25.15
C VAL A 596 -17.79 -3.90 -23.70
N THR A 597 -17.10 -3.19 -22.80
CA THR A 597 -17.11 -3.51 -21.37
C THR A 597 -18.48 -3.21 -20.74
N PRO A 598 -18.93 -3.98 -19.73
CA PRO A 598 -20.26 -3.81 -19.13
C PRO A 598 -20.55 -2.44 -18.51
N VAL A 599 -19.50 -1.73 -18.08
CA VAL A 599 -19.55 -0.39 -17.49
C VAL A 599 -18.84 0.56 -18.44
N PHE A 600 -19.51 1.62 -18.89
CA PHE A 600 -18.86 2.65 -19.73
C PHE A 600 -17.95 3.53 -18.87
N SER A 601 -16.76 3.87 -19.39
CA SER A 601 -15.88 4.86 -18.78
C SER A 601 -16.49 6.25 -18.91
N SER A 602 -16.50 7.00 -17.81
CA SER A 602 -17.19 8.27 -17.60
C SER A 602 -16.76 9.38 -18.57
N HIS A 603 -17.36 9.44 -19.77
CA HIS A 603 -17.28 10.62 -20.65
C HIS A 603 -18.59 10.97 -21.39
N SER A 604 -19.64 10.15 -21.29
CA SER A 604 -20.99 10.50 -21.76
C SER A 604 -21.88 10.84 -20.58
N SER A 605 -22.55 11.99 -20.64
CA SER A 605 -23.45 12.56 -19.63
C SER A 605 -24.74 11.77 -19.35
N GLU A 606 -24.85 10.55 -19.88
CA GLU A 606 -25.91 9.59 -19.60
C GLU A 606 -25.25 8.30 -19.12
N GLY A 607 -25.20 8.10 -17.80
CA GLY A 607 -24.79 6.84 -17.19
C GLY A 607 -25.74 5.74 -17.64
N THR A 608 -25.41 5.03 -18.71
CA THR A 608 -26.16 3.86 -19.17
C THR A 608 -25.32 2.61 -18.87
N SER A 609 -25.92 1.46 -18.61
CA SER A 609 -25.17 0.20 -18.54
C SER A 609 -25.11 -0.44 -19.92
N LEU A 610 -24.12 -1.31 -20.20
CA LEU A 610 -24.10 -2.05 -21.48
C LEU A 610 -25.42 -2.80 -21.70
N ALA A 611 -25.97 -3.40 -20.63
CA ALA A 611 -27.24 -4.11 -20.67
C ALA A 611 -28.38 -3.20 -21.15
N SER A 612 -28.56 -2.03 -20.52
CA SER A 612 -29.62 -1.08 -20.86
C SER A 612 -29.44 -0.54 -22.29
N HIS A 613 -28.20 -0.22 -22.68
CA HIS A 613 -27.88 0.31 -24.00
C HIS A 613 -28.18 -0.70 -25.12
N VAL A 614 -27.73 -1.95 -24.97
CA VAL A 614 -27.95 -3.03 -25.94
C VAL A 614 -29.44 -3.36 -26.05
N VAL A 615 -30.16 -3.48 -24.93
CA VAL A 615 -31.61 -3.72 -24.95
C VAL A 615 -32.36 -2.59 -25.66
N SER A 616 -31.99 -1.32 -25.43
CA SER A 616 -32.62 -0.18 -26.12
C SER A 616 -32.41 -0.25 -27.63
N LEU A 617 -31.18 -0.50 -28.08
CA LEU A 617 -30.87 -0.57 -29.51
C LEU A 617 -31.51 -1.77 -30.20
N ILE A 618 -31.63 -2.91 -29.53
CA ILE A 618 -32.35 -4.08 -30.05
C ILE A 618 -33.84 -3.73 -30.25
N ARG A 619 -34.48 -3.10 -29.26
CA ARG A 619 -35.89 -2.69 -29.34
C ARG A 619 -36.18 -1.66 -30.43
N ASP A 620 -35.21 -0.81 -30.72
CA ASP A 620 -35.28 0.18 -31.79
C ASP A 620 -34.96 -0.41 -33.18
N ASN A 621 -34.80 -1.73 -33.31
CA ASN A 621 -34.36 -2.43 -34.53
C ASN A 621 -32.99 -1.95 -35.06
N ARG A 622 -32.11 -1.48 -34.16
CA ARG A 622 -30.77 -0.99 -34.45
C ARG A 622 -29.67 -1.95 -34.00
N PHE A 623 -29.96 -3.25 -33.97
CA PHE A 623 -29.00 -4.24 -33.48
C PHE A 623 -27.73 -4.35 -34.34
N LEU A 624 -27.77 -3.97 -35.62
CA LEU A 624 -26.56 -3.96 -36.45
C LEU A 624 -25.54 -2.93 -35.95
N ASP A 625 -25.99 -1.86 -35.30
CA ASP A 625 -25.13 -0.78 -34.78
C ASP A 625 -24.28 -1.24 -33.58
N ILE A 626 -24.67 -2.34 -32.90
CA ILE A 626 -23.96 -2.86 -31.73
C ILE A 626 -22.98 -3.98 -32.08
N LEU A 627 -23.09 -4.58 -33.26
CA LEU A 627 -22.27 -5.75 -33.61
C LEU A 627 -20.81 -5.36 -33.81
N ASP A 628 -19.94 -6.13 -33.17
CA ASP A 628 -18.51 -6.10 -33.43
C ASP A 628 -18.23 -6.41 -34.91
N GLY A 629 -17.39 -5.58 -35.55
CA GLY A 629 -17.16 -5.64 -37.00
C GLY A 629 -16.70 -7.01 -37.50
N GLN A 630 -15.95 -7.75 -36.68
CA GLN A 630 -15.50 -9.11 -37.00
C GLN A 630 -16.67 -10.08 -37.23
N ILE A 631 -17.78 -9.93 -36.50
CA ILE A 631 -18.97 -10.79 -36.67
C ILE A 631 -19.59 -10.55 -38.04
N VAL A 632 -19.62 -9.29 -38.50
CA VAL A 632 -20.15 -8.91 -39.81
C VAL A 632 -19.24 -9.43 -40.91
N GLU A 633 -17.93 -9.28 -40.76
CA GLU A 633 -16.92 -9.78 -41.71
C GLU A 633 -16.94 -11.31 -41.86
N GLU A 634 -17.18 -12.05 -40.77
CA GLU A 634 -17.29 -13.51 -40.77
C GLU A 634 -18.66 -14.03 -41.25
N GLY A 635 -19.59 -13.15 -41.66
CA GLY A 635 -20.93 -13.52 -42.11
C GLY A 635 -21.83 -14.07 -41.00
N GLY A 636 -21.59 -13.68 -39.75
CA GLY A 636 -22.30 -14.17 -38.57
C GLY A 636 -23.61 -13.46 -38.25
N THR A 637 -24.08 -12.54 -39.09
CA THR A 637 -25.19 -11.62 -38.78
C THR A 637 -26.51 -12.33 -38.48
N GLU A 638 -26.87 -13.38 -39.21
CA GLU A 638 -28.11 -14.14 -38.95
C GLU A 638 -28.08 -14.84 -37.59
N ASP A 639 -26.97 -15.50 -37.26
CA ASP A 639 -26.75 -16.12 -35.95
C ASP A 639 -26.78 -15.05 -34.84
N ALA A 640 -26.13 -13.92 -35.08
CA ALA A 640 -26.05 -12.81 -34.13
C ALA A 640 -27.42 -12.16 -33.86
N GLU A 641 -28.33 -12.15 -34.84
CA GLU A 641 -29.71 -11.70 -34.64
C GLU A 641 -30.50 -12.65 -33.72
N VAL A 642 -30.30 -13.97 -33.84
CA VAL A 642 -30.92 -14.93 -32.92
C VAL A 642 -30.35 -14.75 -31.50
N VAL A 643 -29.03 -14.56 -31.39
CA VAL A 643 -28.37 -14.30 -30.11
C VAL A 643 -28.80 -12.96 -29.50
N SER A 644 -29.04 -11.91 -30.30
CA SER A 644 -29.50 -10.61 -29.77
C SER A 644 -30.89 -10.70 -29.13
N ARG A 645 -31.81 -11.47 -29.73
CA ARG A 645 -33.13 -11.74 -29.11
C ARG A 645 -32.99 -12.53 -27.81
N LEU A 646 -32.03 -13.44 -27.73
CA LEU A 646 -31.71 -14.16 -26.49
C LEU A 646 -31.13 -13.21 -25.43
N VAL A 647 -30.28 -12.26 -25.82
CA VAL A 647 -29.77 -11.20 -24.92
C VAL A 647 -30.93 -10.38 -24.35
N GLU A 648 -31.86 -9.91 -25.19
CA GLU A 648 -33.03 -9.16 -24.74
C GLU A 648 -33.87 -9.96 -23.73
N ALA A 649 -34.10 -11.25 -23.99
CA ALA A 649 -34.85 -12.11 -23.08
C ALA A 649 -34.13 -12.34 -21.74
N CYS A 650 -32.82 -12.58 -21.75
CA CYS A 650 -32.02 -12.76 -20.54
C CYS A 650 -31.94 -11.49 -19.70
N LEU A 651 -31.93 -10.31 -20.33
CA LEU A 651 -31.81 -9.01 -19.68
C LEU A 651 -33.16 -8.38 -19.29
N SER A 652 -34.27 -9.13 -19.30
CA SER A 652 -35.54 -8.60 -18.78
C SER A 652 -35.40 -8.17 -17.31
N LEU A 653 -36.04 -7.05 -16.96
CA LEU A 653 -36.06 -6.54 -15.59
C LEU A 653 -36.87 -7.43 -14.65
N LYS A 654 -37.79 -8.26 -15.17
CA LYS A 654 -38.53 -9.24 -14.38
C LYS A 654 -37.94 -10.62 -14.58
N GLY A 655 -37.46 -11.25 -13.52
CA GLY A 655 -36.85 -12.58 -13.56
C GLY A 655 -37.79 -13.66 -14.09
N GLU A 656 -39.10 -13.52 -13.87
CA GLU A 656 -40.12 -14.44 -14.38
C GLU A 656 -40.15 -14.52 -15.92
N GLU A 657 -39.86 -13.40 -16.59
CA GLU A 657 -39.84 -13.31 -18.06
C GLU A 657 -38.55 -13.85 -18.67
N ARG A 658 -37.48 -13.98 -17.88
CA ARG A 658 -36.19 -14.51 -18.33
C ARG A 658 -36.30 -16.01 -18.64
N PRO A 659 -35.60 -16.54 -19.66
CA PRO A 659 -35.53 -17.99 -19.86
C PRO A 659 -34.78 -18.69 -18.72
N THR A 660 -34.92 -20.01 -18.60
CA THR A 660 -34.02 -20.81 -17.75
C THR A 660 -32.69 -21.04 -18.47
N MET A 661 -31.61 -21.29 -17.73
CA MET A 661 -30.31 -21.58 -18.36
C MET A 661 -30.33 -22.81 -19.26
N ARG A 662 -31.24 -23.77 -19.02
CA ARG A 662 -31.44 -24.92 -19.90
C ARG A 662 -32.06 -24.53 -21.25
N GLN A 663 -33.00 -23.59 -21.25
CA GLN A 663 -33.55 -23.01 -22.48
C GLN A 663 -32.50 -22.21 -23.24
N VAL A 664 -31.72 -21.39 -22.53
CA VAL A 664 -30.59 -20.62 -23.07
C VAL A 664 -29.57 -21.54 -23.75
N GLU A 665 -29.16 -22.63 -23.08
CA GLU A 665 -28.27 -23.65 -23.63
C GLU A 665 -28.82 -24.25 -24.93
N THR A 666 -30.10 -24.61 -24.95
CA THR A 666 -30.76 -25.23 -26.11
C THR A 666 -30.74 -24.29 -27.32
N ILE A 667 -31.10 -23.02 -27.11
CA ILE A 667 -31.10 -22.00 -28.18
C ILE A 667 -29.69 -21.81 -28.75
N LEU A 668 -28.67 -21.70 -27.89
CA LEU A 668 -27.27 -21.55 -28.32
C LEU A 668 -26.77 -22.80 -29.07
N GLN A 669 -27.23 -23.98 -28.69
CA GLN A 669 -26.90 -25.23 -29.38
C GLN A 669 -27.53 -25.30 -30.78
N ASP A 670 -28.76 -24.82 -30.93
CA ASP A 670 -29.45 -24.75 -32.22
C ASP A 670 -28.76 -23.78 -33.19
N VAL A 671 -28.33 -22.61 -32.70
CA VAL A 671 -27.54 -21.65 -33.49
C VAL A 671 -26.22 -22.29 -33.97
N GLN A 672 -25.51 -23.00 -33.09
CA GLN A 672 -24.25 -23.62 -33.46
C GLN A 672 -24.42 -24.82 -34.42
N SER A 673 -25.48 -25.61 -34.26
CA SER A 673 -25.74 -26.82 -35.05
C SER A 673 -26.35 -26.55 -36.43
N SER A 674 -26.97 -25.38 -36.64
CA SER A 674 -27.49 -24.95 -37.94
C SER A 674 -26.40 -24.86 -39.04
N LYS A 675 -25.12 -24.77 -38.66
CA LYS A 675 -23.97 -24.86 -39.59
C LYS A 675 -23.54 -26.29 -39.94
N ALA A 676 -23.92 -27.31 -39.15
CA ALA A 676 -23.57 -28.70 -39.42
C ALA A 676 -24.49 -29.36 -40.48
N HIS A 677 -25.70 -28.84 -40.67
CA HIS A 677 -26.70 -29.41 -41.58
C HIS A 677 -26.66 -28.86 -43.02
N TYR A 678 -25.80 -27.89 -43.33
CA TYR A 678 -25.70 -27.33 -44.69
C TYR A 678 -25.01 -28.24 -45.73
N ASN A 679 -24.52 -29.42 -45.33
CA ASN A 679 -23.96 -30.44 -46.23
C ASN A 679 -24.86 -31.69 -46.45
N GLY A 680 -26.13 -31.67 -46.05
CA GLY A 680 -27.00 -32.83 -46.26
C GLY A 680 -28.48 -32.56 -46.05
N GLN A 681 -29.16 -32.27 -47.16
CA GLN A 681 -30.60 -32.35 -47.42
C GLN A 681 -31.59 -31.61 -46.48
N THR A 682 -32.43 -30.83 -47.17
CA THR A 682 -33.56 -30.04 -46.72
C THR A 682 -34.53 -30.80 -45.80
N ILE A 683 -34.69 -30.35 -44.56
CA ILE A 683 -35.87 -30.63 -43.74
C ILE A 683 -36.30 -29.33 -43.04
N SER A 684 -37.56 -28.94 -43.22
CA SER A 684 -38.17 -27.76 -42.62
C SER A 684 -38.18 -27.84 -41.09
N VAL A 685 -37.63 -26.82 -40.42
CA VAL A 685 -37.74 -26.70 -38.97
C VAL A 685 -38.98 -25.88 -38.62
N ASN A 686 -39.85 -26.48 -37.81
CA ASN A 686 -41.10 -25.93 -37.30
C ASN A 686 -40.87 -24.66 -36.48
N GLN A 687 -41.42 -23.55 -36.98
CA GLN A 687 -41.44 -22.20 -36.40
C GLN A 687 -42.43 -22.06 -35.19
N SER A 688 -42.61 -23.11 -34.38
CA SER A 688 -43.73 -23.17 -33.42
C SER A 688 -43.39 -22.99 -31.94
N ALA A 689 -42.13 -22.73 -31.56
CA ALA A 689 -41.77 -22.54 -30.14
C ALA A 689 -41.79 -21.08 -29.65
N LEU A 690 -42.03 -20.08 -30.52
CA LEU A 690 -41.98 -18.66 -30.17
C LEU A 690 -43.26 -17.87 -30.53
N LYS A 691 -44.35 -18.57 -30.89
CA LYS A 691 -45.67 -17.95 -31.13
C LYS A 691 -46.65 -18.41 -30.06
N GLY A 692 -46.72 -17.65 -28.99
CA GLY A 692 -47.67 -17.93 -27.92
C GLY A 692 -47.79 -16.82 -26.88
N GLN A 693 -48.00 -15.57 -27.30
CA GLN A 693 -48.82 -14.59 -26.56
C GLN A 693 -49.03 -13.29 -27.38
N PRO A 694 -50.25 -12.74 -27.45
CA PRO A 694 -50.53 -11.52 -28.19
C PRO A 694 -50.03 -10.29 -27.40
N TRP A 695 -49.08 -9.56 -27.99
CA TRP A 695 -48.55 -8.31 -27.45
C TRP A 695 -49.62 -7.22 -27.53
N ASN A 696 -50.21 -6.87 -26.38
CA ASN A 696 -51.14 -5.76 -26.30
C ASN A 696 -50.35 -4.46 -26.34
N LYS A 697 -50.58 -3.68 -27.40
CA LYS A 697 -49.86 -2.45 -27.71
C LYS A 697 -50.46 -1.31 -26.89
N ASN A 698 -49.89 -1.02 -25.71
CA ASN A 698 -50.12 0.25 -25.02
C ASN A 698 -48.82 1.03 -24.92
N LYS A 699 -48.74 2.10 -25.72
CA LYS A 699 -47.68 3.12 -25.67
C LYS A 699 -48.06 4.19 -24.64
N GLY A 700 -47.06 4.62 -23.88
CA GLY A 700 -47.03 5.93 -23.22
C GLY A 700 -46.98 5.87 -21.70
N GLY A 701 -45.84 5.52 -21.11
CA GLY A 701 -45.60 5.71 -19.68
C GLY A 701 -44.55 4.80 -19.02
N GLU A 702 -44.26 3.63 -19.61
CA GLU A 702 -43.35 2.64 -18.99
C GLU A 702 -41.86 2.96 -19.18
N GLY A 703 -41.47 3.62 -20.28
CA GLY A 703 -40.08 4.02 -20.52
C GLY A 703 -39.53 4.90 -19.40
N THR A 704 -40.29 5.88 -18.93
CA THR A 704 -39.86 6.83 -17.89
C THR A 704 -39.65 6.19 -16.52
N ARG A 705 -40.41 5.13 -16.17
CA ARG A 705 -40.21 4.38 -14.92
C ARG A 705 -38.99 3.45 -14.98
N ILE A 706 -38.71 2.88 -16.15
CA ILE A 706 -37.54 2.03 -16.39
C ILE A 706 -36.25 2.85 -16.25
N TYR A 707 -36.20 4.03 -16.88
CA TYR A 707 -35.08 4.98 -16.75
C TYR A 707 -34.93 5.54 -15.33
N SER A 708 -36.04 5.71 -14.59
CA SER A 708 -36.01 6.23 -13.20
C SER A 708 -35.34 5.28 -12.22
N MET A 709 -35.63 3.97 -12.30
CA MET A 709 -35.02 2.99 -11.39
C MET A 709 -33.53 2.81 -11.70
N GLU A 710 -33.12 2.76 -12.96
CA GLU A 710 -31.70 2.65 -13.32
C GLU A 710 -30.89 3.91 -12.96
N ASN A 711 -31.45 5.12 -13.09
CA ASN A 711 -30.78 6.34 -12.62
C ASN A 711 -30.60 6.36 -11.09
N GLU A 712 -31.59 5.89 -10.33
CA GLU A 712 -31.47 5.74 -8.87
C GLU A 712 -30.42 4.68 -8.49
N PHE A 713 -30.32 3.58 -9.25
CA PHE A 713 -29.26 2.58 -9.10
C PHE A 713 -27.86 3.19 -9.29
N ILE A 714 -27.68 3.99 -10.34
CA ILE A 714 -26.40 4.63 -10.68
C ILE A 714 -26.03 5.70 -9.64
N GLN A 715 -26.98 6.57 -9.25
CA GLN A 715 -26.76 7.59 -8.21
C GLN A 715 -26.43 6.97 -6.84
N SER A 716 -26.98 5.79 -6.52
CA SER A 716 -26.68 5.11 -5.25
C SER A 716 -25.26 4.51 -5.17
N SER A 717 -24.57 4.39 -6.31
CA SER A 717 -23.20 3.84 -6.42
C SER A 717 -22.09 4.89 -6.31
N GLU A 718 -22.42 6.19 -6.38
CA GLU A 718 -21.47 7.30 -6.22
C GLU A 718 -21.18 7.67 -4.74
N ILE A 719 -21.87 7.02 -3.80
CA ILE A 719 -21.65 7.22 -2.37
C ILE A 719 -20.73 6.09 -1.86
N PRO A 720 -19.52 6.40 -1.35
CA PRO A 720 -18.64 5.38 -0.80
C PRO A 720 -19.28 4.77 0.46
N ARG A 721 -19.41 3.45 0.50
CA ARG A 721 -19.67 2.68 1.74
C ARG A 721 -18.39 2.08 2.29
#